data_AF-A0A2V7WM95-F1
#
_entry.id   AF-A0A2V7WM95-F1
#
_cell.length_a   1.000
_cell.length_b   1.000
_cell.length_c   1.000
_cell.angle_alpha   90.00
_cell.angle_beta   90.00
_cell.angle_gamma   90.00
#
_symmetry.space_group_name_H-M   'P 1'
#
loop_
_entity.id
_entity.type
_entity.pdbx_description
1 polymer ?
#
loop_
_entity_poly.entity_id
_entity_poly.type
_entity_poly.pdbx_seq_one_letter_code
_entity_poly.pdbx_strand_id
1 'polypeptide(L)'
;MSTVKRSNSSEQRMNSGVKRERMAGSGIRARSVERSSVRVATEVKLSGLQSPGLSPYTERVHLIAVALTAGALAAAPPSRVVVLAFDGVDAGIVQSMMTAGRLPNLSALAARGGFSPLTPPVPPQTPVSWTSFSTGLDPGGHQIFDFLKRNPSDMTPTFAVAQDREVPFLLGRKTPAAAAAAVAAILLVPGAVFAGRRRRIAAAAFFLFAAGAAAAAFAAASAWLPATRPSIESNRRGTTFWSESTARPATVMRMPVTFPPESFRGGRLLSGLGVPDLSGRIGKPAYYTSDPFFSPREGNDFSIEIVRLESNVGRQRTRIVGPPGQAFGRKGAIELPMSLSVSSSRDRLSIEAGDSRLTLSAGQWSDWTSLAFRVNPLITVHGYARFLVETIAPEIALYVSPIQFDPERLPPGFDISAPSHYAKDLLRRFGRYKTMGWAIYTWSIQSGTLSEPAFLQDVAQTVTQDRRMLASLVAEKRRLLVYYFEFPDRIAHVFWRFRDPEHPAYDAALAAQYGDAVEKSYETMDAIVGETARALPSDAALLVLSDHGFATWRRSVNYDSWLVDQGYLVLKGNARRQNLEALFSRGAFWEAVDWSKSRAYAMGLGDVYVNLRGREKDGIVSPGADYERLRKDLTRGLLELTDPKTGERAVSRVFKREDVYQRYDPRLIPDLIVANLPGYRVSWQASLGVPTGSVFEDNRDVWSGDHCSLDPDLVRGVFFASRPFSTSRVPGITDATALLFLLPAGASPPAAKPERPASTAESERQADLARLRSRIASLEAHLAESRRRQATLSEELSRLDLQLAIAAGEKELLARLREDYAARLAEIGVERKSAEEAGKKSRRNLLARARVIHRFGRFGYLRILLEAKDVPAFVESVSRLDSLARRDARLLTEHRGSQTRLEASLSRERALKAETDRLYAKSGAEERRIASLRTERENLLARQRTLSDTQRREVATLSDKATRLEGLLERLSQRPEEPVGPAGGIRPWKGVLDWPARGTLSETFGRHRHPKFDAWTQSNGISLALPAATPVRAVFAGKAVYAQWLAEYGNLVIVDHGDGVFTLYAWLQAITVRSGAYVPAGSTIGLVGTGPGKDEPGLYFEVRDRQKATDPVAWLR
;
A
#
# COMPACT_ATOMS: atom_id res chain seq x y z
N MET A 1 57.51 -43.50 29.05
CA MET A 1 56.62 -44.43 29.79
C MET A 1 55.43 -44.70 28.90
N SER A 2 55.55 -45.72 28.05
CA SER A 2 55.01 -47.07 28.26
C SER A 2 53.52 -47.16 27.86
N THR A 3 53.21 -47.32 26.57
CA THR A 3 52.91 -48.58 25.84
C THR A 3 51.60 -49.27 26.28
N VAL A 4 50.96 -49.95 25.30
CA VAL A 4 50.05 -51.13 25.42
C VAL A 4 48.55 -50.79 25.38
N LYS A 5 47.67 -51.39 24.55
CA LYS A 5 47.75 -52.44 23.50
C LYS A 5 46.39 -52.54 22.76
N ARG A 6 46.46 -52.97 21.49
CA ARG A 6 45.62 -54.00 20.80
C ARG A 6 44.13 -53.71 20.56
N SER A 7 43.49 -54.23 19.51
CA SER A 7 43.86 -54.86 18.23
C SER A 7 42.55 -55.36 17.60
N ASN A 8 42.49 -55.41 16.27
CA ASN A 8 41.76 -56.40 15.44
C ASN A 8 40.23 -56.41 15.54
N SER A 9 39.45 -56.75 14.51
CA SER A 9 39.67 -57.20 13.12
C SER A 9 38.29 -57.36 12.47
N SER A 10 38.31 -57.70 11.17
CA SER A 10 37.33 -58.53 10.44
C SER A 10 35.95 -57.92 10.17
N GLU A 11 35.66 -57.55 8.92
CA GLU A 11 35.19 -58.43 7.82
C GLU A 11 33.70 -58.80 7.93
N GLN A 12 32.91 -58.26 7.01
CA GLN A 12 32.02 -58.98 6.08
C GLN A 12 31.32 -57.92 5.21
N ARG A 13 31.56 -57.82 3.89
CA ARG A 13 31.01 -58.67 2.80
C ARG A 13 29.48 -58.77 2.91
N MET A 14 28.68 -58.58 1.86
CA MET A 14 28.94 -58.67 0.43
C MET A 14 27.67 -58.27 -0.35
N ASN A 15 27.89 -57.83 -1.60
CA ASN A 15 27.12 -58.15 -2.81
C ASN A 15 25.67 -57.66 -2.95
N SER A 16 25.17 -57.37 -4.15
CA SER A 16 25.65 -57.55 -5.53
C SER A 16 24.76 -56.67 -6.42
N GLY A 17 25.17 -56.17 -7.57
CA GLY A 17 26.36 -56.38 -8.35
C GLY A 17 26.06 -56.06 -9.82
N VAL A 18 27.13 -56.09 -10.62
CA VAL A 18 27.16 -56.48 -12.06
C VAL A 18 26.63 -55.39 -13.03
N LYS A 19 27.35 -54.92 -14.05
CA LYS A 19 28.60 -55.28 -14.79
C LYS A 19 29.03 -54.01 -15.57
N ARG A 20 30.31 -53.63 -15.62
CA ARG A 20 31.36 -53.96 -16.64
C ARG A 20 30.97 -53.56 -18.06
N GLU A 21 31.79 -52.86 -18.85
CA GLU A 21 33.13 -53.22 -19.36
C GLU A 21 33.85 -51.95 -19.92
N ARG A 22 35.12 -51.66 -19.56
CA ARG A 22 36.40 -51.94 -20.30
C ARG A 22 36.53 -51.10 -21.60
N MET A 23 37.62 -50.38 -21.92
CA MET A 23 39.04 -50.75 -21.99
C MET A 23 39.84 -49.58 -22.59
N ALA A 24 41.12 -49.47 -22.17
CA ALA A 24 42.33 -49.03 -22.91
C ALA A 24 42.34 -47.65 -23.62
N GLY A 25 43.41 -46.85 -23.60
CA GLY A 25 44.80 -47.05 -23.20
C GLY A 25 45.72 -46.12 -24.02
N SER A 26 46.91 -45.81 -23.48
CA SER A 26 48.00 -44.98 -24.06
C SER A 26 47.72 -43.47 -24.13
N GLY A 27 48.54 -42.54 -23.63
CA GLY A 27 49.96 -42.54 -23.27
C GLY A 27 50.73 -41.76 -24.33
N ILE A 28 51.25 -40.55 -24.02
CA ILE A 28 52.48 -39.93 -24.57
C ILE A 28 52.79 -38.61 -23.82
N ARG A 29 54.09 -38.33 -23.78
CA ARG A 29 54.89 -37.46 -22.89
C ARG A 29 54.73 -35.94 -23.07
N ALA A 30 55.17 -35.26 -22.02
CA ALA A 30 55.42 -33.82 -21.88
C ALA A 30 56.46 -33.24 -22.86
N ARG A 31 56.25 -31.98 -23.24
CA ARG A 31 57.29 -30.97 -23.49
C ARG A 31 56.79 -29.58 -23.06
N SER A 32 57.59 -28.91 -22.25
CA SER A 32 57.55 -27.47 -22.00
C SER A 32 58.27 -26.73 -23.13
N VAL A 33 57.75 -25.59 -23.61
CA VAL A 33 58.53 -24.41 -24.06
C VAL A 33 57.60 -23.18 -24.15
N GLU A 34 58.04 -22.13 -23.47
CA GLU A 34 57.94 -20.67 -23.67
C GLU A 34 56.65 -19.87 -23.92
N ARG A 35 56.67 -18.74 -23.21
CA ARG A 35 55.81 -17.56 -23.29
C ARG A 35 55.96 -16.85 -24.63
N SER A 36 54.85 -16.48 -25.23
CA SER A 36 54.75 -15.30 -26.09
C SER A 36 53.44 -14.57 -25.83
N SER A 37 53.58 -13.26 -25.67
CA SER A 37 52.54 -12.29 -25.35
C SER A 37 51.68 -12.00 -26.58
N VAL A 38 50.39 -12.32 -26.51
CA VAL A 38 49.35 -11.73 -27.37
C VAL A 38 48.17 -11.36 -26.47
N ARG A 39 47.91 -10.06 -26.32
CA ARG A 39 46.65 -9.57 -25.74
C ARG A 39 45.54 -9.85 -26.77
N VAL A 40 44.81 -10.93 -26.56
CA VAL A 40 43.48 -11.13 -27.17
C VAL A 40 42.46 -10.69 -26.13
N ALA A 41 41.68 -9.67 -26.45
CA ALA A 41 40.47 -9.34 -25.72
C ALA A 41 39.45 -10.45 -25.98
N THR A 42 39.27 -11.35 -25.01
CA THR A 42 38.21 -12.36 -25.07
C THR A 42 37.06 -11.91 -24.19
N GLU A 43 36.00 -11.38 -24.83
CA GLU A 43 34.66 -11.42 -24.27
C GLU A 43 34.28 -12.90 -24.03
N VAL A 44 34.26 -13.33 -22.78
CA VAL A 44 33.74 -14.66 -22.43
C VAL A 44 32.23 -14.55 -22.28
N LYS A 45 31.51 -15.06 -23.27
CA LYS A 45 30.07 -15.37 -23.19
C LYS A 45 29.91 -16.52 -22.17
N LEU A 46 29.61 -16.20 -20.91
CA LEU A 46 29.31 -17.20 -19.88
C LEU A 46 27.86 -17.68 -20.01
N SER A 47 27.62 -18.56 -20.98
CA SER A 47 26.39 -19.35 -21.08
C SER A 47 26.75 -20.83 -20.97
N GLY A 48 26.31 -21.48 -19.90
CA GLY A 48 26.30 -22.94 -19.76
C GLY A 48 27.40 -23.48 -18.87
N LEU A 49 27.12 -23.60 -17.58
CA LEU A 49 27.63 -24.64 -16.68
C LEU A 49 26.78 -24.59 -15.41
N GLN A 50 25.63 -25.29 -15.42
CA GLN A 50 25.03 -25.74 -14.17
C GLN A 50 25.36 -27.21 -13.99
N SER A 51 26.16 -27.51 -12.96
CA SER A 51 26.50 -28.90 -12.64
C SER A 51 25.36 -29.51 -11.81
N PRO A 52 24.79 -30.65 -12.21
CA PRO A 52 23.73 -31.28 -11.44
C PRO A 52 24.30 -31.76 -10.09
N GLY A 53 23.87 -31.11 -9.00
CA GLY A 53 24.21 -31.52 -7.62
C GLY A 53 24.71 -30.43 -6.68
N LEU A 54 24.94 -29.19 -7.14
CA LEU A 54 25.31 -28.06 -6.27
C LEU A 54 24.09 -27.19 -5.93
N SER A 55 24.04 -26.72 -4.69
CA SER A 55 23.01 -25.78 -4.24
C SER A 55 23.13 -24.44 -4.99
N PRO A 56 22.01 -23.75 -5.33
CA PRO A 56 22.04 -22.45 -6.03
C PRO A 56 22.89 -21.39 -5.32
N TYR A 57 23.05 -21.50 -4.00
CA TYR A 57 23.92 -20.63 -3.20
C TYR A 57 25.41 -20.88 -3.48
N THR A 58 25.82 -22.14 -3.66
CA THR A 58 27.22 -22.52 -3.94
C THR A 58 27.63 -22.10 -5.36
N GLU A 59 26.74 -22.24 -6.32
CA GLU A 59 26.99 -21.90 -7.73
C GLU A 59 27.13 -20.37 -7.95
N ARG A 60 26.34 -19.56 -7.23
CA ARG A 60 26.44 -18.08 -7.27
C ARG A 60 27.60 -17.51 -6.45
N VAL A 61 27.95 -18.15 -5.32
CA VAL A 61 29.18 -17.80 -4.58
C VAL A 61 30.41 -17.96 -5.47
N HIS A 62 30.46 -18.98 -6.33
CA HIS A 62 31.53 -19.13 -7.33
C HIS A 62 31.51 -18.05 -8.43
N LEU A 63 30.33 -17.63 -8.91
CA LEU A 63 30.20 -16.58 -9.93
C LEU A 63 30.56 -15.18 -9.41
N ILE A 64 30.22 -14.85 -8.16
CA ILE A 64 30.59 -13.57 -7.53
C ILE A 64 32.05 -13.58 -7.06
N ALA A 65 32.58 -14.73 -6.61
CA ALA A 65 33.99 -14.89 -6.24
C ALA A 65 34.94 -14.68 -7.44
N VAL A 66 34.49 -14.90 -8.68
CA VAL A 66 35.27 -14.64 -9.90
C VAL A 66 35.28 -13.14 -10.28
N ALA A 67 34.33 -12.34 -9.78
CA ALA A 67 34.28 -10.88 -10.00
C ALA A 67 34.98 -10.05 -8.91
N LEU A 68 35.35 -10.67 -7.79
CA LEU A 68 36.18 -10.06 -6.75
C LEU A 68 37.66 -10.29 -7.10
N THR A 69 38.39 -9.24 -7.51
CA THR A 69 39.84 -9.29 -7.65
C THR A 69 40.47 -9.93 -6.40
N ALA A 70 41.42 -10.84 -6.62
CA ALA A 70 42.00 -11.81 -5.68
C ALA A 70 42.75 -11.25 -4.44
N GLY A 71 42.16 -10.30 -3.71
CA GLY A 71 42.75 -9.65 -2.54
C GLY A 71 42.04 -9.89 -1.19
N ALA A 72 40.94 -10.66 -1.13
CA ALA A 72 40.09 -10.76 0.07
C ALA A 72 39.97 -12.20 0.65
N LEU A 73 40.99 -13.04 0.54
CA LEU A 73 40.93 -14.46 0.93
C LEU A 73 41.44 -14.80 2.33
N ALA A 74 41.61 -13.84 3.24
CA ALA A 74 42.17 -14.08 4.58
C ALA A 74 41.34 -13.48 5.73
N ALA A 75 40.02 -13.66 5.74
CA ALA A 75 39.16 -13.17 6.82
C ALA A 75 38.20 -14.25 7.35
N ALA A 76 38.10 -14.36 8.68
CA ALA A 76 37.15 -15.25 9.33
C ALA A 76 35.69 -14.75 9.12
N PRO A 77 34.73 -15.66 8.86
CA PRO A 77 33.32 -15.30 8.69
C PRO A 77 32.74 -14.68 9.98
N PRO A 78 31.72 -13.80 9.89
CA PRO A 78 31.14 -13.18 11.07
C PRO A 78 30.63 -14.24 12.06
N SER A 79 30.85 -13.98 13.35
CA SER A 79 30.37 -14.84 14.44
C SER A 79 28.85 -14.91 14.44
N ARG A 80 28.21 -13.80 14.05
CA ARG A 80 26.75 -13.60 14.01
C ARG A 80 26.34 -12.70 12.85
N VAL A 81 25.18 -12.98 12.27
CA VAL A 81 24.50 -12.15 11.27
C VAL A 81 23.10 -11.79 11.78
N VAL A 82 22.79 -10.51 11.79
CA VAL A 82 21.44 -10.00 12.04
C VAL A 82 20.96 -9.27 10.79
N VAL A 83 19.77 -9.64 10.33
CA VAL A 83 19.10 -9.04 9.18
C VAL A 83 17.85 -8.34 9.70
N LEU A 84 17.78 -7.02 9.48
CA LEU A 84 16.58 -6.23 9.67
C LEU A 84 15.98 -5.95 8.29
N ALA A 85 14.87 -6.62 8.01
CA ALA A 85 14.11 -6.49 6.78
C ALA A 85 12.96 -5.51 7.01
N PHE A 86 12.92 -4.43 6.25
CA PHE A 86 11.84 -3.43 6.29
C PHE A 86 11.10 -3.44 4.95
N ASP A 87 9.80 -3.72 4.98
CA ASP A 87 8.94 -3.64 3.78
C ASP A 87 8.79 -2.18 3.35
N GLY A 88 9.00 -1.89 2.06
CA GLY A 88 8.58 -0.59 1.49
C GLY A 88 9.39 0.67 1.85
N VAL A 89 10.72 0.61 1.81
CA VAL A 89 11.60 1.75 2.13
C VAL A 89 12.30 2.26 0.88
N ASP A 90 11.91 3.46 0.44
CA ASP A 90 12.42 4.09 -0.77
C ASP A 90 13.85 4.62 -0.61
N ALA A 91 14.74 4.19 -1.51
CA ALA A 91 16.14 4.58 -1.50
C ALA A 91 16.36 6.08 -1.71
N GLY A 92 15.55 6.72 -2.56
CA GLY A 92 15.67 8.15 -2.84
C GLY A 92 15.31 9.00 -1.62
N ILE A 93 14.22 8.65 -0.93
CA ILE A 93 13.81 9.30 0.32
C ILE A 93 14.88 9.08 1.40
N VAL A 94 15.36 7.85 1.61
CA VAL A 94 16.41 7.57 2.60
C VAL A 94 17.68 8.36 2.32
N GLN A 95 18.13 8.44 1.06
CA GLN A 95 19.32 9.21 0.70
C GLN A 95 19.13 10.71 0.96
N SER A 96 17.97 11.27 0.62
CA SER A 96 17.62 12.67 0.91
C SER A 96 17.64 12.94 2.42
N MET A 97 17.02 12.07 3.21
CA MET A 97 16.95 12.22 4.67
C MET A 97 18.31 12.03 5.37
N MET A 98 19.17 11.12 4.90
CA MET A 98 20.55 10.98 5.38
C MET A 98 21.36 12.26 5.10
N THR A 99 21.23 12.82 3.90
CA THR A 99 21.88 14.08 3.51
C THR A 99 21.41 15.25 4.39
N ALA A 100 20.13 15.25 4.77
CA ALA A 100 19.55 16.22 5.71
C ALA A 100 19.88 15.94 7.19
N GLY A 101 20.64 14.90 7.52
CA GLY A 101 21.02 14.55 8.89
C GLY A 101 19.90 13.95 9.74
N ARG A 102 18.77 13.55 9.14
CA ARG A 102 17.60 12.99 9.87
C ARG A 102 17.71 11.51 10.21
N LEU A 103 18.60 10.78 9.54
CA LEU A 103 18.81 9.34 9.73
C LEU A 103 20.25 9.05 10.20
N PRO A 104 20.62 9.44 11.43
CA PRO A 104 22.01 9.38 11.90
C PRO A 104 22.55 7.96 12.03
N ASN A 105 21.73 6.96 12.38
CA ASN A 105 22.20 5.58 12.55
C ASN A 105 22.48 4.91 11.20
N LEU A 106 21.61 5.12 10.21
CA LEU A 106 21.78 4.65 8.83
C LEU A 106 22.95 5.38 8.15
N SER A 107 23.11 6.69 8.40
CA SER A 107 24.28 7.44 7.92
C SER A 107 25.58 6.89 8.48
N ALA A 108 25.62 6.58 9.79
CA ALA A 108 26.77 5.94 10.42
C ALA A 108 27.02 4.52 9.89
N LEU A 109 25.96 3.76 9.62
CA LEU A 109 26.04 2.42 9.04
C LEU A 109 26.60 2.46 7.61
N ALA A 110 26.11 3.40 6.80
CA ALA A 110 26.58 3.64 5.43
C ALA A 110 28.06 4.04 5.41
N ALA A 111 28.48 4.94 6.31
CA ALA A 111 29.89 5.34 6.41
C ALA A 111 30.81 4.18 6.85
N ARG A 112 30.31 3.26 7.68
CA ARG A 112 31.08 2.14 8.22
C ARG A 112 31.21 0.96 7.25
N GLY A 113 30.13 0.58 6.58
CA GLY A 113 30.12 -0.62 5.73
C GLY A 113 29.52 -0.44 4.35
N GLY A 114 28.67 0.56 4.15
CA GLY A 114 28.18 0.95 2.82
C GLY A 114 26.66 0.98 2.73
N PHE A 115 26.21 1.64 1.67
CA PHE A 115 24.82 1.76 1.26
C PHE A 115 24.74 1.54 -0.26
N SER A 116 23.72 0.84 -0.72
CA SER A 116 23.37 0.74 -2.12
C SER A 116 21.84 0.70 -2.26
N PRO A 117 21.26 1.38 -3.26
CA PRO A 117 19.90 1.06 -3.71
C PRO A 117 19.80 -0.42 -4.08
N LEU A 118 18.64 -1.04 -3.85
CA LEU A 118 18.38 -2.44 -4.14
C LEU A 118 17.25 -2.54 -5.17
N THR A 119 17.51 -3.16 -6.32
CA THR A 119 16.49 -3.34 -7.34
C THR A 119 15.57 -4.52 -6.97
N PRO A 120 14.24 -4.32 -6.87
CA PRO A 120 13.29 -5.40 -6.66
C PRO A 120 13.27 -6.38 -7.85
N PRO A 121 12.71 -7.59 -7.68
CA PRO A 121 12.45 -8.46 -8.82
C PRO A 121 11.35 -7.86 -9.71
N VAL A 122 11.15 -8.46 -10.89
CA VAL A 122 9.97 -8.20 -11.70
C VAL A 122 8.93 -9.25 -11.35
N PRO A 123 7.68 -8.90 -11.01
CA PRO A 123 7.23 -7.56 -10.61
C PRO A 123 7.67 -7.18 -9.18
N PRO A 124 7.72 -5.88 -8.84
CA PRO A 124 8.21 -5.39 -7.55
C PRO A 124 7.13 -5.49 -6.45
N GLN A 125 6.77 -6.71 -6.07
CA GLN A 125 5.71 -6.98 -5.08
C GLN A 125 6.28 -7.69 -3.85
N THR A 126 5.79 -7.37 -2.65
CA THR A 126 6.20 -7.97 -1.36
C THR A 126 6.34 -9.51 -1.40
N PRO A 127 5.33 -10.32 -1.78
CA PRO A 127 5.46 -11.78 -1.77
C PRO A 127 6.49 -12.29 -2.78
N VAL A 128 6.68 -11.58 -3.90
CA VAL A 128 7.66 -11.94 -4.93
C VAL A 128 9.08 -11.63 -4.41
N SER A 129 9.28 -10.42 -3.90
CA SER A 129 10.57 -9.92 -3.43
C SER A 129 11.09 -10.69 -2.22
N TRP A 130 10.29 -10.86 -1.16
CA TRP A 130 10.74 -11.61 0.01
C TRP A 130 10.91 -13.11 -0.25
N THR A 131 10.18 -13.67 -1.23
CA THR A 131 10.46 -15.04 -1.70
C THR A 131 11.80 -15.10 -2.44
N SER A 132 12.09 -14.12 -3.31
CA SER A 132 13.37 -14.01 -3.98
C SER A 132 14.54 -13.85 -3.00
N PHE A 133 14.36 -13.01 -1.96
CA PHE A 133 15.34 -12.85 -0.88
C PHE A 133 15.54 -14.14 -0.09
N SER A 134 14.47 -14.80 0.33
CA SER A 134 14.55 -15.98 1.20
C SER A 134 15.15 -17.20 0.50
N THR A 135 14.93 -17.35 -0.80
CA THR A 135 15.37 -18.51 -1.59
C THR A 135 16.61 -18.26 -2.45
N GLY A 136 16.98 -16.99 -2.68
CA GLY A 136 18.02 -16.61 -3.64
C GLY A 136 17.65 -16.92 -5.10
N LEU A 137 16.41 -17.35 -5.37
CA LEU A 137 15.88 -17.63 -6.71
C LEU A 137 15.16 -16.41 -7.24
N ASP A 138 15.10 -16.26 -8.56
CA ASP A 138 14.16 -15.34 -9.20
C ASP A 138 12.72 -15.91 -9.19
N PRO A 139 11.71 -15.09 -9.54
CA PRO A 139 10.31 -15.52 -9.58
C PRO A 139 10.02 -16.76 -10.44
N GLY A 140 10.75 -16.92 -11.54
CA GLY A 140 10.65 -18.11 -12.37
C GLY A 140 11.09 -19.39 -11.62
N GLY A 141 12.10 -19.28 -10.76
CA GLY A 141 12.59 -20.37 -9.92
C GLY A 141 11.68 -20.70 -8.73
N HIS A 142 11.16 -19.69 -8.03
CA HIS A 142 10.33 -19.90 -6.83
C HIS A 142 8.82 -19.98 -7.10
N GLN A 143 8.37 -19.66 -8.32
CA GLN A 143 6.99 -19.76 -8.81
C GLN A 143 5.96 -18.85 -8.11
N ILE A 144 6.41 -17.74 -7.50
CA ILE A 144 5.52 -16.71 -6.95
C ILE A 144 5.69 -15.48 -7.83
N PHE A 145 4.65 -15.11 -8.56
CA PHE A 145 4.71 -14.03 -9.56
C PHE A 145 3.85 -12.81 -9.18
N ASP A 146 2.86 -13.01 -8.31
CA ASP A 146 1.94 -11.98 -7.86
C ASP A 146 1.36 -12.38 -6.49
N PHE A 147 0.46 -11.59 -5.89
CA PHE A 147 -0.44 -11.99 -4.81
C PHE A 147 -1.52 -12.97 -5.30
N LEU A 148 -1.92 -12.88 -6.57
CA LEU A 148 -2.93 -13.73 -7.19
C LEU A 148 -2.31 -14.70 -8.20
N LYS A 149 -2.92 -15.87 -8.38
CA LYS A 149 -2.60 -16.79 -9.47
C LYS A 149 -3.89 -17.25 -10.13
N ARG A 150 -3.90 -17.35 -11.46
CA ARG A 150 -5.03 -17.94 -12.18
C ARG A 150 -4.95 -19.46 -12.11
N ASN A 151 -6.09 -20.11 -12.06
CA ASN A 151 -6.20 -21.53 -12.33
C ASN A 151 -6.47 -21.74 -13.83
N PRO A 152 -5.54 -22.33 -14.62
CA PRO A 152 -5.75 -22.48 -16.07
C PRO A 152 -6.94 -23.37 -16.47
N SER A 153 -7.46 -24.20 -15.56
CA SER A 153 -8.57 -25.12 -15.86
C SER A 153 -9.96 -24.50 -15.77
N ASP A 154 -10.13 -23.44 -14.97
CA ASP A 154 -11.42 -22.76 -14.78
C ASP A 154 -11.31 -21.22 -14.77
N MET A 155 -10.10 -20.68 -14.97
CA MET A 155 -9.75 -19.27 -15.03
C MET A 155 -10.00 -18.49 -13.72
N THR A 156 -10.28 -19.18 -12.60
CA THR A 156 -10.53 -18.50 -11.32
C THR A 156 -9.24 -17.97 -10.69
N PRO A 157 -9.26 -16.76 -10.10
CA PRO A 157 -8.15 -16.26 -9.31
C PRO A 157 -8.11 -16.95 -7.94
N THR A 158 -6.92 -17.33 -7.52
CA THR A 158 -6.63 -17.91 -6.19
C THR A 158 -5.42 -17.23 -5.59
N PHE A 159 -5.18 -17.38 -4.28
CA PHE A 159 -4.01 -16.78 -3.65
C PHE A 159 -2.72 -17.46 -4.14
N ALA A 160 -1.71 -16.67 -4.50
CA ALA A 160 -0.49 -17.19 -5.09
C ALA A 160 0.42 -17.85 -4.06
N VAL A 161 0.45 -17.35 -2.82
CA VAL A 161 1.40 -17.75 -1.77
C VAL A 161 1.17 -19.19 -1.29
N ALA A 162 -0.09 -19.56 -1.11
CA ALA A 162 -0.48 -20.85 -0.57
C ALA A 162 -1.85 -21.29 -1.10
N GLN A 163 -2.16 -22.57 -0.98
CA GLN A 163 -3.42 -23.15 -1.43
C GLN A 163 -4.06 -23.99 -0.32
N ASP A 164 -5.39 -23.96 -0.28
CA ASP A 164 -6.18 -24.74 0.66
C ASP A 164 -6.16 -26.22 0.30
N ARG A 165 -6.16 -27.06 1.33
CA ARG A 165 -6.21 -28.51 1.23
C ARG A 165 -7.02 -29.09 2.39
N GLU A 166 -7.83 -30.09 2.10
CA GLU A 166 -8.43 -30.90 3.16
C GLU A 166 -7.50 -32.07 3.51
N VAL A 167 -7.20 -32.22 4.80
CA VAL A 167 -6.44 -33.36 5.32
C VAL A 167 -7.28 -34.11 6.36
N PRO A 168 -7.06 -35.42 6.58
CA PRO A 168 -7.76 -36.17 7.61
C PRO A 168 -7.60 -35.52 8.99
N PHE A 169 -8.70 -35.34 9.73
CA PHE A 169 -8.64 -34.98 11.14
C PHE A 169 -8.40 -36.26 11.95
N LEU A 170 -7.28 -36.33 12.69
CA LEU A 170 -6.78 -37.56 13.34
C LEU A 170 -6.64 -38.72 12.33
N LEU A 171 -7.46 -39.77 12.44
CA LEU A 171 -7.49 -40.93 11.53
C LEU A 171 -8.56 -40.80 10.44
N GLY A 172 -9.06 -39.58 10.22
CA GLY A 172 -10.10 -39.27 9.23
C GLY A 172 -11.42 -39.98 9.51
N ARG A 173 -11.97 -40.63 8.48
CA ARG A 173 -13.21 -41.42 8.62
C ARG A 173 -13.09 -42.61 9.59
N LYS A 174 -11.87 -43.01 9.97
CA LYS A 174 -11.62 -44.07 10.96
C LYS A 174 -11.58 -43.56 12.40
N THR A 175 -11.61 -42.25 12.62
CA THR A 175 -11.53 -41.64 13.97
C THR A 175 -12.63 -42.16 14.92
N PRO A 176 -13.91 -42.28 14.52
CA PRO A 176 -14.93 -42.83 15.42
C PRO A 176 -14.67 -44.29 15.82
N ALA A 177 -14.22 -45.12 14.87
CA ALA A 177 -13.89 -46.52 15.15
C ALA A 177 -12.68 -46.65 16.08
N ALA A 178 -11.66 -45.78 15.90
CA ALA A 178 -10.49 -45.75 16.77
C ALA A 178 -10.83 -45.29 18.20
N ALA A 179 -11.71 -44.29 18.35
CA ALA A 179 -12.19 -43.85 19.67
C ALA A 179 -12.95 -44.97 20.40
N ALA A 180 -13.83 -45.68 19.69
CA ALA A 180 -14.55 -46.83 20.21
C ALA A 180 -13.60 -47.95 20.64
N ALA A 181 -12.60 -48.27 19.81
CA ALA A 181 -11.60 -49.30 20.12
C ALA A 181 -10.73 -48.92 21.33
N ALA A 182 -10.34 -47.66 21.48
CA ALA A 182 -9.57 -47.17 22.63
C ALA A 182 -10.37 -47.28 23.94
N VAL A 183 -11.64 -46.85 23.93
CA VAL A 183 -12.54 -46.97 25.09
C VAL A 183 -12.78 -48.44 25.44
N ALA A 184 -13.02 -49.30 24.44
CA ALA A 184 -13.13 -50.73 24.65
C ALA A 184 -11.85 -51.30 25.28
N ALA A 185 -10.66 -51.00 24.73
CA ALA A 185 -9.40 -51.51 25.25
C ALA A 185 -9.14 -51.13 26.72
N ILE A 186 -9.40 -49.87 27.10
CA ILE A 186 -9.26 -49.39 28.49
C ILE A 186 -10.23 -50.14 29.41
N LEU A 187 -11.46 -50.37 28.96
CA LEU A 187 -12.52 -51.04 29.72
C LEU A 187 -12.49 -52.57 29.58
N LEU A 188 -11.58 -53.18 28.82
CA LEU A 188 -11.42 -54.63 28.77
C LEU A 188 -10.46 -55.13 29.87
N VAL A 189 -9.52 -54.29 30.32
CA VAL A 189 -8.51 -54.66 31.33
C VAL A 189 -9.13 -55.04 32.69
N PRO A 190 -10.03 -54.23 33.30
CA PRO A 190 -10.68 -54.64 34.54
C PRO A 190 -11.64 -55.82 34.35
N GLY A 191 -12.25 -55.97 33.18
CA GLY A 191 -13.14 -57.08 32.83
C GLY A 191 -12.41 -58.42 32.81
N ALA A 192 -11.20 -58.44 32.25
CA ALA A 192 -10.30 -59.60 32.29
C ALA A 192 -9.89 -59.97 33.73
N VAL A 193 -9.68 -58.97 34.60
CA VAL A 193 -9.41 -59.19 36.03
C VAL A 193 -10.61 -59.83 36.75
N PHE A 194 -11.83 -59.39 36.45
CA PHE A 194 -13.06 -60.01 37.01
C PHE A 194 -13.28 -61.43 36.48
N ALA A 195 -12.97 -61.68 35.21
CA ALA A 195 -13.04 -63.01 34.60
C ALA A 195 -12.03 -63.99 35.25
N GLY A 196 -10.81 -63.54 35.52
CA GLY A 196 -9.77 -64.32 36.21
C GLY A 196 -10.11 -64.68 37.67
N ARG A 197 -10.95 -63.87 38.35
CA ARG A 197 -11.42 -64.11 39.73
C ARG A 197 -12.68 -65.00 39.83
N ARG A 198 -13.03 -65.75 38.77
CA ARG A 198 -14.25 -66.58 38.66
C ARG A 198 -15.59 -65.83 38.88
N ARG A 199 -15.62 -64.49 38.79
CA ARG A 199 -16.85 -63.69 38.92
C ARG A 199 -17.53 -63.50 37.55
N ARG A 200 -18.06 -64.59 36.98
CA ARG A 200 -18.58 -64.62 35.59
C ARG A 200 -19.68 -63.59 35.30
N ILE A 201 -20.62 -63.37 36.23
CA ILE A 201 -21.70 -62.38 36.07
C ILE A 201 -21.15 -60.96 36.06
N ALA A 202 -20.21 -60.64 36.96
CA ALA A 202 -19.57 -59.33 37.01
C ALA A 202 -18.72 -59.05 35.76
N ALA A 203 -18.02 -60.07 35.25
CA ALA A 203 -17.28 -59.96 34.00
C ALA A 203 -18.21 -59.69 32.80
N ALA A 204 -19.33 -60.42 32.69
CA ALA A 204 -20.32 -60.21 31.61
C ALA A 204 -20.96 -58.82 31.67
N ALA A 205 -21.37 -58.36 32.87
CA ALA A 205 -21.91 -57.02 33.07
C ALA A 205 -20.88 -55.94 32.68
N PHE A 206 -19.61 -56.16 33.01
CA PHE A 206 -18.54 -55.22 32.67
C PHE A 206 -18.22 -55.20 31.17
N PHE A 207 -18.25 -56.36 30.48
CA PHE A 207 -18.10 -56.41 29.03
C PHE A 207 -19.27 -55.74 28.30
N LEU A 208 -20.51 -55.91 28.79
CA LEU A 208 -21.68 -55.18 28.26
C LEU A 208 -21.55 -53.67 28.46
N PHE A 209 -21.11 -53.24 29.66
CA PHE A 209 -20.82 -51.84 29.92
C PHE A 209 -19.72 -51.29 29.00
N ALA A 210 -18.63 -52.04 28.80
CA ALA A 210 -17.54 -51.67 27.89
C ALA A 210 -18.03 -51.54 26.44
N ALA A 211 -18.87 -52.46 25.97
CA ALA A 211 -19.48 -52.39 24.64
C ALA A 211 -20.42 -51.18 24.49
N GLY A 212 -21.25 -50.91 25.49
CA GLY A 212 -22.12 -49.73 25.52
C GLY A 212 -21.32 -48.42 25.53
N ALA A 213 -20.26 -48.34 26.32
CA ALA A 213 -19.35 -47.20 26.37
C ALA A 213 -18.60 -47.00 25.04
N ALA A 214 -18.15 -48.09 24.40
CA ALA A 214 -17.51 -48.03 23.08
C ALA A 214 -18.49 -47.55 21.99
N ALA A 215 -19.74 -48.02 22.00
CA ALA A 215 -20.78 -47.55 21.08
C ALA A 215 -21.12 -46.07 21.30
N ALA A 216 -21.22 -45.63 22.57
CA ALA A 216 -21.41 -44.22 22.90
C ALA A 216 -20.23 -43.35 22.44
N ALA A 217 -18.99 -43.83 22.62
CA ALA A 217 -17.78 -43.15 22.12
C ALA A 217 -17.76 -43.06 20.59
N PHE A 218 -18.18 -44.11 19.88
CA PHE A 218 -18.33 -44.09 18.42
C PHE A 218 -19.35 -43.03 17.98
N ALA A 219 -20.54 -43.01 18.60
CA ALA A 219 -21.60 -42.07 18.28
C ALA A 219 -21.18 -40.63 18.58
N ALA A 220 -20.56 -40.37 19.74
CA ALA A 220 -20.06 -39.06 20.13
C ALA A 220 -18.95 -38.56 19.18
N ALA A 221 -17.97 -39.42 18.85
CA ALA A 221 -16.91 -39.07 17.92
C ALA A 221 -17.46 -38.80 16.51
N SER A 222 -18.44 -39.59 16.05
CA SER A 222 -19.09 -39.40 14.74
C SER A 222 -19.91 -38.11 14.68
N ALA A 223 -20.54 -37.71 15.79
CA ALA A 223 -21.37 -36.51 15.85
C ALA A 223 -20.56 -35.22 16.06
N TRP A 224 -19.42 -35.29 16.76
CA TRP A 224 -18.73 -34.10 17.27
C TRP A 224 -17.32 -33.87 16.71
N LEU A 225 -16.69 -34.87 16.06
CA LEU A 225 -15.37 -34.71 15.43
C LEU A 225 -15.51 -34.69 13.90
N PRO A 226 -14.91 -33.71 13.21
CA PRO A 226 -14.98 -33.67 11.75
C PRO A 226 -14.12 -34.79 11.13
N ALA A 227 -14.47 -35.22 9.91
CA ALA A 227 -13.70 -36.25 9.19
C ALA A 227 -12.42 -35.67 8.54
N THR A 228 -12.48 -34.43 8.07
CA THR A 228 -11.36 -33.68 7.51
C THR A 228 -11.18 -32.37 8.26
N ARG A 229 -10.01 -31.76 8.13
CA ARG A 229 -9.72 -30.43 8.62
C ARG A 229 -9.11 -29.60 7.50
N PRO A 230 -9.31 -28.27 7.49
CA PRO A 230 -8.57 -27.39 6.61
C PRO A 230 -7.08 -27.43 6.95
N SER A 231 -6.27 -27.39 5.91
CA SER A 231 -4.82 -27.29 5.93
C SER A 231 -4.38 -26.42 4.77
N ILE A 232 -3.21 -25.82 4.88
CA ILE A 232 -2.67 -24.94 3.84
C ILE A 232 -1.33 -25.50 3.39
N GLU A 233 -1.09 -25.46 2.08
CA GLU A 233 0.18 -25.88 1.47
C GLU A 233 0.82 -24.69 0.77
N SER A 234 2.10 -24.46 1.03
CA SER A 234 2.85 -23.37 0.39
C SER A 234 3.07 -23.65 -1.10
N ASN A 235 2.79 -22.67 -1.95
CA ASN A 235 3.09 -22.75 -3.38
C ASN A 235 4.56 -22.41 -3.70
N ARG A 236 5.28 -21.77 -2.76
CA ARG A 236 6.69 -21.41 -2.91
C ARG A 236 7.55 -22.63 -3.22
N ARG A 237 8.40 -22.51 -4.25
CA ARG A 237 9.48 -23.46 -4.56
C ARG A 237 10.83 -22.93 -4.07
N GLY A 238 11.81 -23.83 -4.02
CA GLY A 238 13.15 -23.53 -3.55
C GLY A 238 13.34 -23.73 -2.04
N THR A 239 14.60 -23.87 -1.64
CA THR A 239 15.06 -23.97 -0.26
C THR A 239 15.42 -22.58 0.24
N THR A 240 15.06 -22.27 1.49
CA THR A 240 15.42 -20.98 2.09
C THR A 240 16.84 -21.01 2.61
N PHE A 241 17.54 -19.87 2.60
CA PHE A 241 18.94 -19.82 3.02
C PHE A 241 19.12 -20.17 4.50
N TRP A 242 18.10 -19.93 5.35
CA TRP A 242 18.13 -20.35 6.75
C TRP A 242 17.86 -21.86 6.91
N SER A 243 17.12 -22.51 6.01
CA SER A 243 16.92 -23.97 6.03
C SER A 243 18.18 -24.73 5.61
N GLU A 244 18.94 -24.20 4.65
CA GLU A 244 20.22 -24.76 4.21
C GLU A 244 21.38 -24.50 5.17
N SER A 245 21.18 -23.63 6.17
CA SER A 245 22.15 -23.36 7.22
C SER A 245 22.27 -24.56 8.20
N THR A 246 22.56 -25.75 7.66
CA THR A 246 22.69 -27.06 8.33
C THR A 246 23.74 -27.10 9.44
N ALA A 247 24.46 -26.00 9.71
CA ALA A 247 25.48 -25.92 10.74
C ALA A 247 25.14 -25.08 11.98
N ARG A 248 24.20 -24.10 11.99
CA ARG A 248 24.10 -23.17 13.15
C ARG A 248 22.68 -22.62 13.44
N PRO A 249 22.35 -22.30 14.72
CA PRO A 249 20.98 -21.98 15.12
C PRO A 249 20.51 -20.63 14.56
N ALA A 250 19.37 -20.62 13.88
CA ALA A 250 18.76 -19.41 13.31
C ALA A 250 17.37 -19.11 13.92
N THR A 251 17.00 -17.83 13.95
CA THR A 251 15.66 -17.33 14.29
C THR A 251 15.14 -16.44 13.17
N VAL A 252 13.96 -16.75 12.66
CA VAL A 252 13.27 -16.01 11.60
C VAL A 252 11.94 -15.51 12.15
N MET A 253 11.70 -14.21 12.09
CA MET A 253 10.51 -13.57 12.65
C MET A 253 9.72 -12.89 11.54
N ARG A 254 8.48 -13.34 11.35
CA ARG A 254 7.45 -12.71 10.49
C ARG A 254 7.82 -12.55 9.02
N MET A 255 8.80 -13.29 8.52
CA MET A 255 9.19 -13.20 7.12
C MET A 255 7.99 -13.56 6.20
N PRO A 256 7.68 -12.78 5.15
CA PRO A 256 6.59 -13.10 4.23
C PRO A 256 6.75 -14.45 3.55
N VAL A 257 5.63 -15.09 3.18
CA VAL A 257 5.60 -16.34 2.40
C VAL A 257 6.27 -17.54 3.12
N THR A 258 6.15 -17.56 4.45
CA THR A 258 6.61 -18.67 5.31
C THR A 258 5.46 -19.38 6.03
N PHE A 259 4.24 -19.31 5.50
CA PHE A 259 3.08 -20.04 6.03
C PHE A 259 2.61 -21.12 5.02
N PRO A 260 2.43 -22.39 5.42
CA PRO A 260 2.71 -22.95 6.75
C PRO A 260 4.20 -22.87 7.13
N PRO A 261 4.54 -22.85 8.44
CA PRO A 261 5.91 -22.73 8.91
C PRO A 261 6.75 -23.94 8.51
N GLU A 262 7.90 -23.71 7.88
CA GLU A 262 8.86 -24.77 7.58
C GLU A 262 9.73 -25.08 8.81
N SER A 263 9.95 -26.37 9.07
CA SER A 263 10.87 -26.81 10.13
C SER A 263 12.28 -26.99 9.59
N PHE A 264 13.28 -26.51 10.34
CA PHE A 264 14.70 -26.69 10.02
C PHE A 264 15.52 -26.91 11.28
N ARG A 265 16.68 -27.58 11.13
CA ARG A 265 17.47 -28.09 12.26
C ARG A 265 17.98 -26.96 13.15
N GLY A 266 17.60 -26.97 14.44
CA GLY A 266 18.01 -25.94 15.41
C GLY A 266 17.40 -24.55 15.16
N GLY A 267 16.39 -24.49 14.29
CA GLY A 267 15.69 -23.30 13.87
C GLY A 267 14.54 -22.87 14.77
N ARG A 268 14.22 -21.58 14.72
CA ARG A 268 12.99 -21.00 15.23
C ARG A 268 12.40 -20.09 14.16
N LEU A 269 11.13 -20.24 13.85
CA LEU A 269 10.42 -19.46 12.84
C LEU A 269 9.03 -19.11 13.36
N LEU A 270 8.68 -17.82 13.34
CA LEU A 270 7.30 -17.36 13.43
C LEU A 270 6.89 -16.89 12.03
N SER A 271 5.81 -17.44 11.47
CA SER A 271 5.40 -17.15 10.09
C SER A 271 4.94 -15.71 9.90
N GLY A 272 5.21 -15.14 8.73
CA GLY A 272 4.71 -13.81 8.31
C GLY A 272 3.47 -13.90 7.42
N LEU A 273 3.44 -13.04 6.38
CA LEU A 273 2.38 -12.96 5.37
C LEU A 273 1.91 -14.36 4.93
N GLY A 274 0.59 -14.57 5.01
CA GLY A 274 -0.07 -15.85 4.74
C GLY A 274 -0.80 -16.44 5.94
N VAL A 275 -0.39 -16.09 7.18
CA VAL A 275 -1.14 -16.50 8.40
C VAL A 275 -2.46 -15.70 8.51
N PRO A 276 -3.63 -16.35 8.53
CA PRO A 276 -4.93 -15.66 8.63
C PRO A 276 -5.29 -15.24 10.07
N ASP A 277 -6.41 -14.52 10.24
CA ASP A 277 -7.13 -14.46 11.53
C ASP A 277 -7.85 -15.78 11.85
N LEU A 278 -8.42 -15.85 13.06
CA LEU A 278 -9.26 -16.95 13.51
C LEU A 278 -10.45 -17.24 12.59
N SER A 279 -10.91 -16.26 11.80
CA SER A 279 -12.00 -16.45 10.84
C SER A 279 -11.53 -17.05 9.50
N GLY A 280 -10.23 -17.31 9.36
CA GLY A 280 -9.62 -17.83 8.14
C GLY A 280 -9.43 -16.77 7.06
N ARG A 281 -9.48 -15.48 7.41
CA ARG A 281 -9.39 -14.34 6.48
C ARG A 281 -8.12 -13.53 6.74
N ILE A 282 -7.79 -12.62 5.83
CA ILE A 282 -6.62 -11.74 5.94
C ILE A 282 -7.05 -10.43 6.61
N GLY A 283 -7.31 -10.47 7.92
CA GLY A 283 -7.46 -9.22 8.67
C GLY A 283 -8.84 -8.60 8.63
N LYS A 284 -9.93 -9.39 8.66
CA LYS A 284 -11.29 -8.83 8.65
C LYS A 284 -11.69 -8.33 10.05
N PRO A 285 -11.85 -7.01 10.28
CA PRO A 285 -12.37 -6.50 11.55
C PRO A 285 -13.89 -6.64 11.64
N ALA A 286 -14.45 -6.38 12.82
CA ALA A 286 -15.87 -6.14 13.00
C ALA A 286 -16.12 -4.69 13.45
N TYR A 287 -17.11 -4.04 12.85
CA TYR A 287 -17.47 -2.65 13.12
C TYR A 287 -18.94 -2.57 13.53
N TYR A 288 -19.18 -2.16 14.76
CA TYR A 288 -20.51 -2.06 15.36
C TYR A 288 -20.92 -0.61 15.36
N THR A 289 -22.03 -0.30 14.69
CA THR A 289 -22.50 1.08 14.59
C THR A 289 -24.00 1.20 14.80
N SER A 290 -24.41 2.24 15.53
CA SER A 290 -25.83 2.64 15.62
C SER A 290 -26.23 3.67 14.56
N ASP A 291 -25.27 4.19 13.78
CA ASP A 291 -25.56 5.04 12.63
C ASP A 291 -26.23 4.18 11.54
N PRO A 292 -27.49 4.45 11.13
CA PRO A 292 -28.16 3.70 10.07
C PRO A 292 -27.63 4.05 8.67
N PHE A 293 -26.89 5.16 8.52
CA PHE A 293 -26.40 5.67 7.23
C PHE A 293 -24.92 5.39 6.98
N PHE A 294 -24.18 4.92 7.99
CA PHE A 294 -22.78 4.54 7.81
C PHE A 294 -22.63 3.55 6.65
N SER A 295 -21.76 3.82 5.69
CA SER A 295 -21.37 2.90 4.64
C SER A 295 -19.84 2.90 4.55
N PRO A 296 -19.19 1.74 4.38
CA PRO A 296 -17.74 1.69 4.23
C PRO A 296 -17.34 2.44 2.95
N ARG A 297 -16.21 3.17 3.00
CA ARG A 297 -15.76 4.06 1.91
C ARG A 297 -15.48 3.28 0.62
N GLU A 298 -14.78 2.16 0.75
CA GLU A 298 -14.61 1.13 -0.28
C GLU A 298 -14.46 -0.23 0.41
N GLY A 299 -15.20 -1.23 -0.05
CA GLY A 299 -15.25 -2.55 0.57
C GLY A 299 -16.60 -3.22 0.39
N ASN A 300 -16.60 -4.38 -0.26
CA ASN A 300 -17.71 -5.32 -0.19
C ASN A 300 -17.77 -5.97 1.21
N ASP A 301 -18.82 -6.75 1.49
CA ASP A 301 -19.02 -7.53 2.73
C ASP A 301 -17.85 -8.46 3.12
N PHE A 302 -16.80 -8.55 2.29
CA PHE A 302 -15.60 -9.35 2.54
C PHE A 302 -14.54 -8.59 3.36
N SER A 303 -14.52 -7.25 3.32
CA SER A 303 -13.45 -6.44 3.94
C SER A 303 -13.68 -6.11 5.41
N ILE A 304 -14.93 -5.99 5.87
CA ILE A 304 -15.33 -5.71 7.25
C ILE A 304 -16.63 -6.43 7.57
N GLU A 305 -16.82 -6.83 8.83
CA GLU A 305 -18.11 -7.27 9.34
C GLU A 305 -18.85 -6.07 9.95
N ILE A 306 -19.85 -5.52 9.26
CA ILE A 306 -20.65 -4.41 9.78
C ILE A 306 -21.83 -4.95 10.57
N VAL A 307 -21.94 -4.53 11.83
CA VAL A 307 -23.04 -4.91 12.72
C VAL A 307 -23.82 -3.66 13.11
N ARG A 308 -25.06 -3.56 12.60
CA ARG A 308 -25.97 -2.47 12.95
C ARG A 308 -26.55 -2.69 14.35
N LEU A 309 -26.45 -1.68 15.20
CA LEU A 309 -27.07 -1.65 16.52
C LEU A 309 -28.44 -1.00 16.43
N GLU A 310 -29.41 -1.52 17.18
CA GLU A 310 -30.80 -1.03 17.16
C GLU A 310 -30.96 0.32 17.87
N SER A 311 -30.05 0.65 18.78
CA SER A 311 -30.08 1.90 19.55
C SER A 311 -28.69 2.33 20.00
N ASN A 312 -28.53 3.63 20.22
CA ASN A 312 -27.32 4.31 20.70
C ASN A 312 -27.35 4.61 22.21
N VAL A 313 -28.34 4.09 22.94
CA VAL A 313 -28.52 4.26 24.39
C VAL A 313 -28.88 2.94 25.07
N GLY A 314 -28.72 2.90 26.40
CA GLY A 314 -29.08 1.73 27.21
C GLY A 314 -28.22 0.50 26.91
N ARG A 315 -28.79 -0.69 27.11
CA ARG A 315 -28.12 -1.97 26.87
C ARG A 315 -28.56 -2.59 25.55
N GLN A 316 -27.60 -2.80 24.65
CA GLN A 316 -27.74 -3.46 23.37
C GLN A 316 -27.23 -4.90 23.46
N ARG A 317 -27.93 -5.85 22.83
CA ARG A 317 -27.47 -7.24 22.66
C ARG A 317 -27.03 -7.45 21.22
N THR A 318 -25.89 -8.09 21.05
CA THR A 318 -25.28 -8.36 19.75
C THR A 318 -24.38 -9.60 19.83
N ARG A 319 -23.52 -9.81 18.84
CA ARG A 319 -22.64 -10.98 18.71
C ARG A 319 -21.29 -10.61 18.09
N ILE A 320 -20.27 -11.40 18.40
CA ILE A 320 -18.97 -11.41 17.71
C ILE A 320 -18.95 -12.63 16.78
N VAL A 321 -18.64 -12.39 15.51
CA VAL A 321 -18.49 -13.43 14.50
C VAL A 321 -17.11 -14.07 14.65
N GLY A 322 -17.07 -15.37 14.92
CA GLY A 322 -15.85 -16.14 15.11
C GLY A 322 -15.50 -17.02 13.90
N PRO A 323 -14.87 -18.19 14.13
CA PRO A 323 -14.39 -19.05 13.05
C PRO A 323 -15.52 -19.60 12.17
N PRO A 324 -15.24 -19.93 10.90
CA PRO A 324 -16.21 -20.53 10.00
C PRO A 324 -16.65 -21.90 10.52
N GLY A 325 -17.96 -22.13 10.58
CA GLY A 325 -18.55 -23.38 11.04
C GLY A 325 -18.28 -24.57 10.12
N GLN A 326 -18.00 -24.32 8.83
CA GLN A 326 -17.77 -25.38 7.83
C GLN A 326 -16.59 -26.29 8.20
N ALA A 327 -15.53 -25.71 8.78
CA ALA A 327 -14.39 -26.46 9.32
C ALA A 327 -14.77 -27.44 10.44
N PHE A 328 -15.97 -27.31 10.99
CA PHE A 328 -16.53 -28.12 12.07
C PHE A 328 -17.86 -28.78 11.67
N GLY A 329 -18.17 -28.88 10.38
CA GLY A 329 -19.40 -29.51 9.88
C GLY A 329 -20.69 -28.71 10.17
N ARG A 330 -20.59 -27.40 10.44
CA ARG A 330 -21.72 -26.50 10.68
C ARG A 330 -21.89 -25.50 9.54
N LYS A 331 -23.14 -25.10 9.27
CA LYS A 331 -23.44 -23.96 8.39
C LYS A 331 -23.22 -22.64 9.13
N GLY A 332 -22.73 -21.61 8.44
CA GLY A 332 -22.49 -20.27 9.02
C GLY A 332 -21.22 -20.19 9.86
N ALA A 333 -21.01 -19.07 10.56
CA ALA A 333 -19.90 -18.86 11.49
C ALA A 333 -20.27 -19.25 12.93
N ILE A 334 -19.28 -19.54 13.75
CA ILE A 334 -19.46 -19.75 15.19
C ILE A 334 -19.49 -18.39 15.89
N GLU A 335 -20.56 -18.10 16.63
CA GLU A 335 -20.81 -16.78 17.21
C GLU A 335 -20.59 -16.76 18.72
N LEU A 336 -20.13 -15.62 19.24
CA LEU A 336 -20.00 -15.35 20.67
C LEU A 336 -20.96 -14.21 21.06
N PRO A 337 -21.91 -14.42 21.99
CA PRO A 337 -22.80 -13.35 22.45
C PRO A 337 -22.02 -12.18 23.07
N MET A 338 -22.44 -10.97 22.73
CA MET A 338 -21.88 -9.72 23.27
C MET A 338 -23.00 -8.78 23.72
N SER A 339 -22.79 -8.02 24.78
CA SER A 339 -23.68 -6.91 25.14
C SER A 339 -22.92 -5.62 25.35
N LEU A 340 -23.51 -4.52 24.89
CA LEU A 340 -22.96 -3.17 24.95
C LEU A 340 -23.87 -2.32 25.82
N SER A 341 -23.35 -1.62 26.83
CA SER A 341 -24.13 -0.74 27.69
C SER A 341 -23.54 0.66 27.72
N VAL A 342 -24.30 1.64 27.25
CA VAL A 342 -23.91 3.06 27.24
C VAL A 342 -24.14 3.65 28.63
N SER A 343 -23.16 4.36 29.18
CA SER A 343 -23.32 5.09 30.44
C SER A 343 -24.40 6.18 30.32
N SER A 344 -25.03 6.54 31.44
CA SER A 344 -26.04 7.62 31.46
C SER A 344 -25.47 8.97 30.96
N SER A 345 -24.19 9.22 31.20
CA SER A 345 -23.41 10.37 30.72
C SER A 345 -23.00 10.27 29.25
N ARG A 346 -23.20 9.12 28.59
CA ARG A 346 -22.81 8.82 27.20
C ARG A 346 -21.32 9.04 26.88
N ASP A 347 -20.48 8.92 27.89
CA ASP A 347 -19.02 9.08 27.81
C ASP A 347 -18.27 7.75 27.91
N ARG A 348 -18.96 6.66 28.29
CA ARG A 348 -18.38 5.33 28.48
C ARG A 348 -19.26 4.24 27.87
N LEU A 349 -18.62 3.25 27.26
CA LEU A 349 -19.25 2.05 26.73
C LEU A 349 -18.75 0.83 27.51
N SER A 350 -19.66 0.13 28.19
CA SER A 350 -19.35 -1.15 28.82
C SER A 350 -19.63 -2.30 27.86
N ILE A 351 -18.66 -3.20 27.70
CA ILE A 351 -18.67 -4.32 26.75
C ILE A 351 -18.57 -5.61 27.55
N GLU A 352 -19.53 -6.51 27.37
CA GLU A 352 -19.53 -7.86 27.96
C GLU A 352 -19.51 -8.88 26.83
N ALA A 353 -18.44 -9.68 26.71
CA ALA A 353 -18.27 -10.70 25.67
C ALA A 353 -17.64 -11.96 26.26
N GLY A 354 -18.41 -13.06 26.32
CA GLY A 354 -18.02 -14.25 27.08
C GLY A 354 -17.80 -13.93 28.56
N ASP A 355 -16.64 -14.31 29.11
CA ASP A 355 -16.25 -14.02 30.50
C ASP A 355 -15.59 -12.64 30.67
N SER A 356 -15.42 -11.89 29.57
CA SER A 356 -14.72 -10.61 29.58
C SER A 356 -15.69 -9.44 29.78
N ARG A 357 -15.34 -8.51 30.67
CA ARG A 357 -16.05 -7.24 30.88
C ARG A 357 -15.07 -6.06 30.81
N LEU A 358 -15.36 -5.11 29.92
CA LEU A 358 -14.54 -3.94 29.66
C LEU A 358 -15.41 -2.68 29.79
N THR A 359 -14.80 -1.54 30.11
CA THR A 359 -15.43 -0.23 30.00
C THR A 359 -14.43 0.72 29.34
N LEU A 360 -14.82 1.31 28.21
CA LEU A 360 -13.95 2.14 27.37
C LEU A 360 -14.57 3.51 27.11
N SER A 361 -13.72 4.52 26.96
CA SER A 361 -14.09 5.87 26.52
C SER A 361 -13.84 6.03 25.01
N ALA A 362 -14.41 7.06 24.39
CA ALA A 362 -14.13 7.36 22.98
C ALA A 362 -12.62 7.62 22.74
N GLY A 363 -12.10 7.12 21.62
CA GLY A 363 -10.69 7.12 21.25
C GLY A 363 -9.81 6.09 21.98
N GLN A 364 -10.38 5.27 22.89
CA GLN A 364 -9.60 4.37 23.73
C GLN A 364 -9.57 2.93 23.17
N TRP A 365 -8.35 2.41 22.94
CA TRP A 365 -8.12 0.98 22.73
C TRP A 365 -8.19 0.20 24.05
N SER A 366 -8.76 -0.99 24.00
CA SER A 366 -8.67 -1.96 25.08
C SER A 366 -7.32 -2.69 25.09
N ASP A 367 -6.98 -3.27 26.23
CA ASP A 367 -6.04 -4.38 26.28
C ASP A 367 -6.58 -5.61 25.52
N TRP A 368 -5.72 -6.61 25.34
CA TRP A 368 -6.09 -7.86 24.69
C TRP A 368 -7.15 -8.64 25.47
N THR A 369 -8.29 -8.86 24.82
CA THR A 369 -9.45 -9.54 25.39
C THR A 369 -9.58 -10.95 24.85
N SER A 370 -9.67 -11.94 25.75
CA SER A 370 -9.82 -13.35 25.37
C SER A 370 -11.23 -13.66 24.90
N LEU A 371 -11.34 -14.40 23.79
CA LEU A 371 -12.58 -14.83 23.18
C LEU A 371 -12.57 -16.36 23.04
N ALA A 372 -13.62 -17.02 23.56
CA ALA A 372 -13.77 -18.46 23.52
C ALA A 372 -15.02 -18.85 22.73
N PHE A 373 -14.82 -19.43 21.55
CA PHE A 373 -15.89 -19.84 20.64
C PHE A 373 -16.19 -21.32 20.83
N ARG A 374 -17.30 -21.62 21.51
CA ARG A 374 -17.71 -23.01 21.77
C ARG A 374 -18.37 -23.60 20.54
N VAL A 375 -17.65 -24.48 19.85
CA VAL A 375 -18.14 -25.18 18.65
C VAL A 375 -19.10 -26.28 19.06
N ASN A 376 -18.69 -27.16 19.97
CA ASN A 376 -19.51 -28.25 20.50
C ASN A 376 -19.02 -28.62 21.93
N PRO A 377 -19.54 -29.67 22.59
CA PRO A 377 -19.09 -30.04 23.94
C PRO A 377 -17.60 -30.42 24.05
N LEU A 378 -16.95 -30.82 22.95
CA LEU A 378 -15.54 -31.25 22.92
C LEU A 378 -14.59 -30.19 22.36
N ILE A 379 -15.07 -29.31 21.48
CA ILE A 379 -14.23 -28.38 20.72
C ILE A 379 -14.60 -26.94 21.10
N THR A 380 -13.61 -26.22 21.64
CA THR A 380 -13.65 -24.77 21.85
C THR A 380 -12.44 -24.15 21.16
N VAL A 381 -12.67 -23.11 20.38
CA VAL A 381 -11.62 -22.38 19.67
C VAL A 381 -11.33 -21.09 20.43
N HIS A 382 -10.05 -20.81 20.66
CA HIS A 382 -9.60 -19.68 21.46
C HIS A 382 -8.86 -18.66 20.60
N GLY A 383 -9.17 -17.40 20.82
CA GLY A 383 -8.46 -16.27 20.24
C GLY A 383 -8.54 -15.05 21.14
N TYR A 384 -7.99 -13.94 20.67
CA TYR A 384 -8.11 -12.66 21.35
C TYR A 384 -8.18 -11.50 20.36
N ALA A 385 -8.85 -10.43 20.78
CA ALA A 385 -9.01 -9.21 20.00
C ALA A 385 -8.85 -7.98 20.90
N ARG A 386 -8.70 -6.81 20.28
CA ARG A 386 -8.80 -5.50 20.92
C ARG A 386 -10.07 -4.79 20.45
N PHE A 387 -10.57 -3.94 21.31
CA PHE A 387 -11.74 -3.11 21.08
C PHE A 387 -11.29 -1.65 21.04
N LEU A 388 -11.84 -0.86 20.13
CA LEU A 388 -11.67 0.58 20.07
C LEU A 388 -13.05 1.21 19.97
N VAL A 389 -13.38 2.07 20.92
CA VAL A 389 -14.57 2.91 20.82
C VAL A 389 -14.16 4.18 20.08
N GLU A 390 -14.57 4.35 18.82
CA GLU A 390 -14.31 5.60 18.09
C GLU A 390 -15.25 6.70 18.58
N THR A 391 -16.55 6.41 18.64
CA THR A 391 -17.56 7.34 19.15
C THR A 391 -18.60 6.62 20.00
N ILE A 392 -19.21 7.36 20.94
CA ILE A 392 -20.35 6.89 21.76
C ILE A 392 -21.60 7.74 21.51
N ALA A 393 -21.40 9.04 21.27
CA ALA A 393 -22.43 10.00 20.95
C ALA A 393 -21.99 10.89 19.77
N PRO A 394 -22.89 11.27 18.84
CA PRO A 394 -24.31 10.94 18.82
C PRO A 394 -24.59 9.45 18.52
N GLU A 395 -23.68 8.78 17.81
CA GLU A 395 -23.79 7.36 17.48
C GLU A 395 -22.64 6.55 18.08
N ILE A 396 -22.92 5.29 18.40
CA ILE A 396 -21.91 4.31 18.80
C ILE A 396 -21.15 3.90 17.54
N ALA A 397 -19.83 3.95 17.62
CA ALA A 397 -18.91 3.34 16.67
C ALA A 397 -17.88 2.53 17.47
N LEU A 398 -18.02 1.21 17.45
CA LEU A 398 -17.12 0.28 18.13
C LEU A 398 -16.42 -0.59 17.10
N TYR A 399 -15.11 -0.45 17.02
CA TYR A 399 -14.23 -1.28 16.22
C TYR A 399 -13.74 -2.47 17.06
N VAL A 400 -13.77 -3.67 16.49
CA VAL A 400 -13.19 -4.89 17.04
C VAL A 400 -12.14 -5.38 16.05
N SER A 401 -10.90 -5.47 16.52
CA SER A 401 -9.77 -5.91 15.69
C SER A 401 -10.00 -7.31 15.14
N PRO A 402 -9.34 -7.68 14.04
CA PRO A 402 -9.27 -9.07 13.59
C PRO A 402 -8.83 -10.00 14.73
N ILE A 403 -9.52 -11.13 14.87
CA ILE A 403 -9.33 -12.04 16.00
C ILE A 403 -8.05 -12.83 15.79
N GLN A 404 -7.09 -12.62 16.68
CA GLN A 404 -5.80 -13.32 16.67
C GLN A 404 -5.99 -14.73 17.22
N PHE A 405 -5.24 -15.70 16.69
CA PHE A 405 -5.13 -17.03 17.30
C PHE A 405 -4.47 -16.95 18.68
N ASP A 406 -4.94 -17.77 19.64
CA ASP A 406 -4.27 -17.98 20.91
C ASP A 406 -3.14 -19.03 20.79
N PRO A 407 -1.85 -18.66 20.89
CA PRO A 407 -0.75 -19.60 20.78
C PRO A 407 -0.74 -20.73 21.82
N GLU A 408 -1.42 -20.58 22.96
CA GLU A 408 -1.52 -21.68 23.94
C GLU A 408 -2.50 -22.77 23.53
N ARG A 409 -3.46 -22.44 22.66
CA ARG A 409 -4.63 -23.25 22.35
C ARG A 409 -4.93 -23.23 20.85
N LEU A 410 -3.87 -23.31 20.03
CA LEU A 410 -4.02 -23.43 18.59
C LEU A 410 -4.83 -24.68 18.22
N PRO A 411 -5.65 -24.62 17.15
CA PRO A 411 -6.32 -25.81 16.64
C PRO A 411 -5.31 -26.94 16.32
N PRO A 412 -5.64 -28.21 16.58
CA PRO A 412 -4.73 -29.32 16.31
C PRO A 412 -4.25 -29.36 14.85
N GLY A 413 -2.92 -29.36 14.67
CA GLY A 413 -2.28 -29.38 13.35
C GLY A 413 -2.33 -28.06 12.58
N PHE A 414 -2.71 -26.96 13.24
CA PHE A 414 -2.57 -25.60 12.73
C PHE A 414 -1.41 -24.91 13.45
N ASP A 415 -0.25 -24.93 12.81
CA ASP A 415 0.97 -24.34 13.36
C ASP A 415 1.26 -23.02 12.66
N ILE A 416 1.54 -21.96 13.43
CA ILE A 416 1.97 -20.65 12.93
C ILE A 416 3.47 -20.40 13.17
N SER A 417 4.15 -21.37 13.78
CA SER A 417 5.57 -21.33 14.07
C SER A 417 6.23 -22.71 13.94
N ALA A 418 7.53 -22.73 13.68
CA ALA A 418 8.37 -23.93 13.76
C ALA A 418 9.53 -23.70 14.75
N PRO A 419 9.75 -24.55 15.76
CA PRO A 419 8.87 -25.65 16.15
C PRO A 419 7.49 -25.14 16.59
N SER A 420 6.47 -26.01 16.59
CA SER A 420 5.07 -25.65 16.86
C SER A 420 4.85 -24.91 18.19
N HIS A 421 5.68 -25.17 19.19
CA HIS A 421 5.60 -24.50 20.50
C HIS A 421 6.24 -23.10 20.54
N TYR A 422 6.95 -22.66 19.50
CA TYR A 422 7.71 -21.40 19.56
C TYR A 422 6.79 -20.17 19.70
N ALA A 423 5.64 -20.13 19.02
CA ALA A 423 4.66 -19.07 19.18
C ALA A 423 4.14 -18.97 20.63
N LYS A 424 4.02 -20.10 21.33
CA LYS A 424 3.64 -20.18 22.74
C LYS A 424 4.73 -19.67 23.67
N ASP A 425 6.00 -19.95 23.36
CA ASP A 425 7.13 -19.41 24.11
C ASP A 425 7.19 -17.87 24.01
N LEU A 426 6.95 -17.34 22.82
CA LEU A 426 6.86 -15.89 22.60
C LEU A 426 5.72 -15.28 23.42
N LEU A 427 4.55 -15.93 23.46
CA LEU A 427 3.43 -15.46 24.27
C LEU A 427 3.79 -15.41 25.76
N ARG A 428 4.41 -16.47 26.28
CA ARG A 428 4.82 -16.54 27.70
C ARG A 428 5.85 -15.48 28.07
N ARG A 429 6.73 -15.11 27.14
CA ARG A 429 7.80 -14.15 27.37
C ARG A 429 7.36 -12.69 27.19
N PHE A 430 6.51 -12.42 26.21
CA PHE A 430 6.20 -11.04 25.79
C PHE A 430 4.74 -10.65 25.97
N GLY A 431 3.90 -11.55 26.50
CA GLY A 431 2.46 -11.38 26.54
C GLY A 431 1.83 -11.53 25.15
N ARG A 432 0.55 -11.20 25.05
CA ARG A 432 -0.24 -11.29 23.81
C ARG A 432 0.29 -10.36 22.72
N TYR A 433 0.33 -10.84 21.49
CA TYR A 433 0.85 -10.15 20.32
C TYR A 433 0.03 -10.53 19.08
N LYS A 434 0.15 -9.78 17.99
CA LYS A 434 -0.57 -10.12 16.75
C LYS A 434 0.00 -11.39 16.12
N THR A 435 -0.81 -12.45 16.00
CA THR A 435 -0.40 -13.73 15.40
C THR A 435 -0.64 -13.78 13.89
N MET A 436 -1.48 -12.89 13.36
CA MET A 436 -1.69 -12.74 11.92
C MET A 436 -0.41 -12.31 11.20
N GLY A 437 -0.28 -12.76 9.95
CA GLY A 437 0.85 -12.46 9.07
C GLY A 437 0.85 -11.02 8.55
N TRP A 438 -0.34 -10.46 8.34
CA TRP A 438 -0.57 -9.04 8.06
C TRP A 438 -0.93 -8.36 9.38
N ALA A 439 0.04 -7.76 10.07
CA ALA A 439 -0.15 -7.35 11.45
C ALA A 439 -0.84 -5.98 11.57
N ILE A 440 -0.60 -5.03 10.68
CA ILE A 440 -1.14 -3.67 10.74
C ILE A 440 -2.48 -3.59 10.01
N TYR A 441 -3.49 -3.00 10.66
CA TYR A 441 -4.90 -3.00 10.21
C TYR A 441 -5.16 -2.01 9.06
N THR A 442 -4.52 -2.25 7.92
CA THR A 442 -4.52 -1.36 6.75
C THR A 442 -5.86 -1.37 6.03
N TRP A 443 -6.52 -2.53 5.93
CA TRP A 443 -7.87 -2.65 5.39
C TRP A 443 -8.90 -1.82 6.16
N SER A 444 -8.69 -1.63 7.46
CA SER A 444 -9.62 -0.91 8.33
C SER A 444 -9.62 0.59 8.07
N ILE A 445 -8.45 1.20 7.84
CA ILE A 445 -8.41 2.61 7.42
C ILE A 445 -8.89 2.78 5.97
N GLN A 446 -8.57 1.83 5.08
CA GLN A 446 -9.05 1.85 3.69
C GLN A 446 -10.57 1.91 3.60
N SER A 447 -11.21 1.05 4.37
CA SER A 447 -12.67 0.95 4.41
C SER A 447 -13.36 2.06 5.23
N GLY A 448 -12.59 2.93 5.89
CA GLY A 448 -13.13 4.01 6.73
C GLY A 448 -13.62 3.58 8.10
N THR A 449 -13.15 2.44 8.63
CA THR A 449 -13.49 1.94 9.98
C THR A 449 -12.44 2.21 11.05
N LEU A 450 -11.28 2.72 10.64
CA LEU A 450 -10.31 3.36 11.51
C LEU A 450 -9.99 4.76 10.98
N SER A 451 -9.93 5.72 11.89
CA SER A 451 -9.35 7.04 11.64
C SER A 451 -7.81 7.01 11.51
N GLU A 452 -7.22 8.02 10.86
CA GLU A 452 -5.76 8.21 10.76
C GLU A 452 -5.03 8.10 12.13
N PRO A 453 -5.46 8.79 13.21
CA PRO A 453 -4.81 8.65 14.51
C PRO A 453 -4.97 7.24 15.10
N ALA A 454 -6.12 6.59 14.93
CA ALA A 454 -6.32 5.23 15.41
C ALA A 454 -5.42 4.22 14.68
N PHE A 455 -5.23 4.40 13.37
CA PHE A 455 -4.30 3.62 12.58
C PHE A 455 -2.84 3.83 13.02
N LEU A 456 -2.39 5.08 13.21
CA LEU A 456 -1.03 5.34 13.69
C LEU A 456 -0.79 4.79 15.11
N GLN A 457 -1.82 4.77 15.97
CA GLN A 457 -1.75 4.08 17.25
C GLN A 457 -1.59 2.56 17.09
N ASP A 458 -2.31 1.93 16.16
CA ASP A 458 -2.15 0.51 15.84
C ASP A 458 -0.73 0.19 15.39
N VAL A 459 -0.17 1.02 14.50
CA VAL A 459 1.22 0.91 14.05
C VAL A 459 2.18 1.05 15.23
N ALA A 460 2.04 2.10 16.05
CA ALA A 460 2.91 2.34 17.19
C ALA A 460 2.88 1.19 18.22
N GLN A 461 1.71 0.64 18.51
CA GLN A 461 1.55 -0.52 19.40
C GLN A 461 2.23 -1.77 18.83
N THR A 462 2.09 -2.00 17.52
CA THR A 462 2.70 -3.14 16.81
C THR A 462 4.23 -3.02 16.83
N VAL A 463 4.77 -1.86 16.42
CA VAL A 463 6.22 -1.59 16.40
C VAL A 463 6.82 -1.65 17.80
N THR A 464 6.12 -1.16 18.83
CA THR A 464 6.60 -1.25 20.22
C THR A 464 6.75 -2.71 20.66
N GLN A 465 5.78 -3.56 20.34
CA GLN A 465 5.86 -4.98 20.65
C GLN A 465 7.00 -5.67 19.87
N ASP A 466 7.14 -5.38 18.58
CA ASP A 466 8.21 -5.96 17.75
C ASP A 466 9.60 -5.50 18.19
N ARG A 467 9.77 -4.23 18.61
CA ARG A 467 11.03 -3.73 19.18
C ARG A 467 11.43 -4.46 20.45
N ARG A 468 10.47 -4.73 21.36
CA ARG A 468 10.70 -5.52 22.58
C ARG A 468 11.12 -6.95 22.25
N MET A 469 10.45 -7.59 21.30
CA MET A 469 10.81 -8.93 20.84
C MET A 469 12.20 -8.93 20.20
N LEU A 470 12.49 -8.00 19.28
CA LEU A 470 13.78 -7.88 18.60
C LEU A 470 14.92 -7.71 19.61
N ALA A 471 14.84 -6.73 20.53
CA ALA A 471 15.89 -6.49 21.52
C ALA A 471 16.20 -7.75 22.33
N SER A 472 15.15 -8.46 22.72
CA SER A 472 15.25 -9.70 23.48
C SER A 472 15.83 -10.87 22.67
N LEU A 473 15.53 -10.97 21.37
CA LEU A 473 16.09 -11.98 20.47
C LEU A 473 17.54 -11.65 20.06
N VAL A 474 17.88 -10.36 19.96
CA VAL A 474 19.26 -9.90 19.80
C VAL A 474 20.07 -10.35 21.01
N ALA A 475 19.54 -10.28 22.23
CA ALA A 475 20.24 -10.77 23.43
C ALA A 475 20.50 -12.29 23.47
N GLU A 476 19.76 -13.11 22.69
CA GLU A 476 19.96 -14.58 22.66
C GLU A 476 21.23 -15.04 21.95
N LYS A 477 21.95 -14.14 21.25
CA LYS A 477 23.23 -14.43 20.58
C LYS A 477 23.19 -15.62 19.60
N ARG A 478 22.02 -15.93 19.03
CA ARG A 478 21.91 -16.92 17.94
C ARG A 478 22.68 -16.44 16.71
N ARG A 479 23.23 -17.38 15.93
CA ARG A 479 24.10 -17.02 14.80
C ARG A 479 23.38 -16.20 13.74
N LEU A 480 22.15 -16.58 13.41
CA LEU A 480 21.37 -15.88 12.41
C LEU A 480 20.07 -15.41 13.06
N LEU A 481 19.79 -14.12 12.95
CA LEU A 481 18.51 -13.53 13.28
C LEU A 481 18.01 -12.77 12.06
N VAL A 482 16.82 -13.10 11.59
CA VAL A 482 16.13 -12.38 10.52
C VAL A 482 14.83 -11.84 11.11
N TYR A 483 14.67 -10.53 11.13
CA TYR A 483 13.49 -9.87 11.67
C TYR A 483 12.87 -8.96 10.62
N TYR A 484 11.60 -9.19 10.32
CA TYR A 484 10.83 -8.44 9.33
C TYR A 484 9.91 -7.41 9.98
N PHE A 485 9.84 -6.22 9.39
CA PHE A 485 8.99 -5.09 9.78
C PHE A 485 8.19 -4.60 8.58
N GLU A 486 6.86 -4.60 8.67
CA GLU A 486 5.97 -4.14 7.60
C GLU A 486 5.54 -2.67 7.69
N PHE A 487 5.80 -2.00 8.81
CA PHE A 487 5.18 -0.68 9.07
C PHE A 487 5.52 0.43 8.07
N PRO A 488 6.73 0.54 7.47
CA PRO A 488 7.01 1.62 6.53
C PRO A 488 6.14 1.49 5.28
N ASP A 489 6.01 0.28 4.73
CA ASP A 489 5.10 -0.06 3.63
C ASP A 489 3.64 0.33 3.92
N ARG A 490 3.11 -0.08 5.08
CA ARG A 490 1.70 0.20 5.44
C ARG A 490 1.42 1.68 5.65
N ILE A 491 2.38 2.43 6.20
CA ILE A 491 2.29 3.88 6.30
C ILE A 491 2.38 4.52 4.91
N ALA A 492 3.32 4.09 4.07
CA ALA A 492 3.48 4.63 2.72
C ALA A 492 2.23 4.41 1.88
N HIS A 493 1.62 3.22 1.88
CA HIS A 493 0.37 2.98 1.17
C HIS A 493 -0.73 3.97 1.57
N VAL A 494 -0.92 4.23 2.86
CA VAL A 494 -2.04 5.06 3.32
C VAL A 494 -1.70 6.56 3.28
N PHE A 495 -0.53 6.98 3.75
CA PHE A 495 -0.23 8.39 4.00
C PHE A 495 0.44 9.11 2.83
N TRP A 496 0.78 8.42 1.73
CA TRP A 496 1.42 9.08 0.58
C TRP A 496 0.58 10.21 -0.02
N ARG A 497 -0.76 10.09 0.02
CA ARG A 497 -1.69 11.15 -0.41
C ARG A 497 -1.46 12.48 0.28
N PHE A 498 -0.78 12.52 1.43
CA PHE A 498 -0.47 13.76 2.14
C PHE A 498 0.91 14.31 1.79
N ARG A 499 1.80 13.46 1.25
CA ARG A 499 3.09 13.84 0.71
C ARG A 499 2.97 14.42 -0.71
N ASP A 500 1.92 14.06 -1.43
CA ASP A 500 1.72 14.40 -2.84
C ASP A 500 0.53 15.35 -3.06
N PRO A 501 0.75 16.68 -3.20
CA PRO A 501 -0.30 17.66 -3.45
C PRO A 501 -1.10 17.45 -4.74
N GLU A 502 -0.62 16.64 -5.67
CA GLU A 502 -1.31 16.34 -6.93
C GLU A 502 -2.21 15.10 -6.81
N HIS A 503 -2.18 14.40 -5.68
CA HIS A 503 -3.00 13.21 -5.47
C HIS A 503 -4.50 13.58 -5.36
N PRO A 504 -5.44 12.90 -6.04
CA PRO A 504 -6.86 13.27 -6.00
C PRO A 504 -7.52 13.20 -4.61
N ALA A 505 -6.95 12.41 -3.69
CA ALA A 505 -7.35 12.33 -2.28
C ALA A 505 -6.52 13.22 -1.33
N TYR A 506 -5.72 14.15 -1.84
CA TYR A 506 -4.96 15.11 -1.02
C TYR A 506 -5.91 16.01 -0.23
N ASP A 507 -5.61 16.22 1.05
CA ASP A 507 -6.29 17.19 1.90
C ASP A 507 -5.22 18.00 2.64
N ALA A 508 -5.19 19.32 2.43
CA ALA A 508 -4.14 20.19 2.97
C ALA A 508 -4.13 20.24 4.50
N ALA A 509 -5.30 20.14 5.15
CA ALA A 509 -5.42 20.21 6.60
C ALA A 509 -4.91 18.92 7.26
N LEU A 510 -5.22 17.77 6.66
CA LEU A 510 -4.66 16.49 7.09
C LEU A 510 -3.17 16.38 6.73
N ALA A 511 -2.73 16.93 5.59
CA ALA A 511 -1.32 16.97 5.22
C ALA A 511 -0.47 17.80 6.17
N ALA A 512 -1.02 18.90 6.73
CA ALA A 512 -0.33 19.64 7.79
C ALA A 512 -0.10 18.81 9.06
N GLN A 513 -0.93 17.80 9.31
CA GLN A 513 -0.82 16.93 10.48
C GLN A 513 -0.01 15.65 10.22
N TYR A 514 -0.11 15.11 9.02
CA TYR A 514 0.37 13.76 8.69
C TYR A 514 1.27 13.68 7.45
N GLY A 515 1.60 14.82 6.82
CA GLY A 515 2.41 14.87 5.59
C GLY A 515 3.84 14.34 5.75
N ASP A 516 4.33 14.24 6.98
CA ASP A 516 5.65 13.68 7.33
C ASP A 516 5.57 12.26 7.90
N ALA A 517 4.41 11.58 7.81
CA ALA A 517 4.22 10.26 8.40
C ALA A 517 5.18 9.21 7.81
N VAL A 518 5.47 9.28 6.50
CA VAL A 518 6.42 8.38 5.82
C VAL A 518 7.83 8.61 6.37
N GLU A 519 8.28 9.86 6.45
CA GLU A 519 9.60 10.22 6.97
C GLU A 519 9.74 9.83 8.46
N LYS A 520 8.71 10.07 9.29
CA LYS A 520 8.67 9.62 10.69
C LYS A 520 8.77 8.10 10.84
N SER A 521 8.21 7.35 9.89
CA SER A 521 8.37 5.89 9.85
C SER A 521 9.84 5.51 9.60
N TYR A 522 10.54 6.23 8.72
CA TYR A 522 11.96 5.96 8.43
C TYR A 522 12.87 6.37 9.60
N GLU A 523 12.52 7.42 10.34
CA GLU A 523 13.18 7.78 11.62
C GLU A 523 12.98 6.68 12.68
N THR A 524 11.80 6.07 12.72
CA THR A 524 11.53 4.92 13.61
C THR A 524 12.38 3.71 13.21
N MET A 525 12.50 3.42 11.91
CA MET A 525 13.43 2.41 11.39
C MET A 525 14.88 2.72 11.79
N ASP A 526 15.35 3.96 11.60
CA ASP A 526 16.70 4.39 11.97
C ASP A 526 16.99 4.16 13.46
N ALA A 527 16.03 4.44 14.34
CA ALA A 527 16.14 4.17 15.77
C ALA A 527 16.29 2.67 16.06
N ILE A 528 15.50 1.80 15.41
CA ILE A 528 15.59 0.33 15.54
C ILE A 528 16.95 -0.18 15.08
N VAL A 529 17.46 0.35 13.97
CA VAL A 529 18.79 0.02 13.43
C VAL A 529 19.87 0.42 14.43
N GLY A 530 19.80 1.63 14.98
CA GLY A 530 20.75 2.13 15.98
C GLY A 530 20.76 1.30 17.26
N GLU A 531 19.59 0.96 17.79
CA GLU A 531 19.44 0.08 18.97
C GLU A 531 20.05 -1.30 18.74
N THR A 532 19.77 -1.88 17.58
CA THR A 532 20.32 -3.19 17.20
C THR A 532 21.83 -3.12 17.02
N ALA A 533 22.34 -2.11 16.31
CA ALA A 533 23.76 -1.93 16.07
C ALA A 533 24.56 -1.78 17.38
N ARG A 534 24.04 -1.04 18.37
CA ARG A 534 24.66 -0.88 19.69
C ARG A 534 24.67 -2.17 20.52
N ALA A 535 23.66 -3.02 20.36
CA ALA A 535 23.55 -4.29 21.10
C ALA A 535 24.41 -5.42 20.49
N LEU A 536 24.92 -5.24 19.27
CA LEU A 536 25.71 -6.25 18.57
C LEU A 536 27.21 -6.14 18.91
N PRO A 537 27.93 -7.28 19.02
CA PRO A 537 29.38 -7.25 19.17
C PRO A 537 30.04 -6.78 17.87
N SER A 538 31.27 -6.28 17.96
CA SER A 538 32.01 -5.68 16.84
C SER A 538 32.30 -6.66 15.69
N ASP A 539 32.33 -7.96 15.98
CA ASP A 539 32.57 -9.05 15.03
C ASP A 539 31.29 -9.59 14.36
N ALA A 540 30.11 -9.11 14.78
CA ALA A 540 28.84 -9.41 14.11
C ALA A 540 28.65 -8.57 12.84
N ALA A 541 27.84 -9.10 11.92
CA ALA A 541 27.33 -8.37 10.76
C ALA A 541 25.88 -7.97 11.01
N LEU A 542 25.56 -6.69 10.77
CA LEU A 542 24.20 -6.17 10.67
C LEU A 542 23.92 -5.84 9.21
N LEU A 543 22.81 -6.36 8.71
CA LEU A 543 22.28 -6.05 7.39
C LEU A 543 20.92 -5.42 7.56
N VAL A 544 20.70 -4.32 6.84
CA VAL A 544 19.42 -3.61 6.81
C VAL A 544 19.02 -3.50 5.36
N LEU A 545 17.85 -4.01 5.02
CA LEU A 545 17.38 -3.96 3.65
C LEU A 545 15.90 -3.74 3.55
N SER A 546 15.50 -3.22 2.40
CA SER A 546 14.12 -3.18 1.95
C SER A 546 14.01 -3.75 0.56
N ASP A 547 12.91 -4.43 0.32
CA ASP A 547 12.66 -5.20 -0.87
C ASP A 547 12.29 -4.33 -2.08
N HIS A 548 11.57 -3.24 -1.85
CA HIS A 548 11.24 -2.22 -2.83
C HIS A 548 11.08 -0.83 -2.19
N GLY A 549 11.09 0.20 -3.04
CA GLY A 549 10.72 1.57 -2.71
C GLY A 549 9.24 1.84 -3.00
N PHE A 550 8.88 3.11 -3.18
CA PHE A 550 7.48 3.54 -3.35
C PHE A 550 7.38 4.69 -4.34
N ALA A 551 6.24 4.75 -5.04
CA ALA A 551 5.84 5.92 -5.82
C ALA A 551 4.39 6.31 -5.53
N THR A 552 3.99 7.48 -6.04
CA THR A 552 2.59 7.92 -5.97
C THR A 552 1.70 7.11 -6.90
N TRP A 553 0.46 6.85 -6.48
CA TRP A 553 -0.60 6.26 -7.30
C TRP A 553 -1.78 7.23 -7.39
N ARG A 554 -1.81 8.04 -8.45
CA ARG A 554 -2.86 9.06 -8.69
C ARG A 554 -3.96 8.58 -9.61
N ARG A 555 -3.62 7.67 -10.53
CA ARG A 555 -4.47 7.21 -11.62
C ARG A 555 -4.44 5.69 -11.69
N SER A 556 -5.61 5.09 -11.70
CA SER A 556 -5.81 3.67 -11.96
C SER A 556 -5.79 3.37 -13.45
N VAL A 557 -5.18 2.25 -13.85
CA VAL A 557 -5.19 1.74 -15.23
C VAL A 557 -5.87 0.38 -15.28
N ASN A 558 -6.81 0.18 -16.20
CA ASN A 558 -7.53 -1.08 -16.40
C ASN A 558 -7.17 -1.69 -17.76
N TYR A 559 -6.23 -2.64 -17.75
CA TYR A 559 -5.76 -3.29 -18.98
C TYR A 559 -6.83 -4.16 -19.64
N ASP A 560 -7.73 -4.81 -18.90
CA ASP A 560 -8.84 -5.55 -19.54
C ASP A 560 -9.78 -4.62 -20.30
N SER A 561 -10.04 -3.42 -19.77
CA SER A 561 -10.85 -2.42 -20.47
C SER A 561 -10.17 -1.98 -21.76
N TRP A 562 -8.85 -1.76 -21.71
CA TRP A 562 -8.06 -1.47 -22.91
C TRP A 562 -8.07 -2.64 -23.91
N LEU A 563 -7.93 -3.89 -23.44
CA LEU A 563 -8.02 -5.08 -24.28
C LEU A 563 -9.40 -5.21 -24.94
N VAL A 564 -10.48 -4.82 -24.25
CA VAL A 564 -11.82 -4.75 -24.85
C VAL A 564 -11.89 -3.65 -25.91
N ASP A 565 -11.37 -2.45 -25.63
CA ASP A 565 -11.35 -1.33 -26.59
C ASP A 565 -10.57 -1.68 -27.86
N GLN A 566 -9.48 -2.44 -27.74
CA GLN A 566 -8.67 -2.89 -28.87
C GLN A 566 -9.18 -4.18 -29.53
N GLY A 567 -10.23 -4.81 -29.00
CA GLY A 567 -10.81 -6.05 -29.54
C GLY A 567 -9.99 -7.32 -29.26
N TYR A 568 -9.05 -7.29 -28.32
CA TYR A 568 -8.30 -8.46 -27.87
C TYR A 568 -9.07 -9.29 -26.83
N LEU A 569 -9.92 -8.66 -26.02
CA LEU A 569 -10.84 -9.29 -25.08
C LEU A 569 -12.28 -9.00 -25.53
N VAL A 570 -13.11 -10.03 -25.69
CA VAL A 570 -14.46 -9.90 -26.26
C VAL A 570 -15.51 -10.25 -25.21
N LEU A 571 -16.55 -9.43 -25.08
CA LEU A 571 -17.68 -9.68 -24.18
C LEU A 571 -18.86 -10.33 -24.93
N LYS A 572 -19.64 -11.17 -24.24
CA LYS A 572 -20.80 -11.88 -24.80
C LYS A 572 -21.97 -10.92 -25.07
N GLY A 573 -22.42 -10.83 -26.32
CA GLY A 573 -23.66 -10.13 -26.70
C GLY A 573 -23.73 -8.69 -26.19
N ASN A 574 -24.82 -8.35 -25.47
CA ASN A 574 -25.04 -7.02 -24.87
C ASN A 574 -24.43 -6.88 -23.46
N ALA A 575 -23.53 -7.78 -23.05
CA ALA A 575 -22.92 -7.71 -21.72
C ALA A 575 -22.20 -6.37 -21.54
N ARG A 576 -22.68 -5.58 -20.57
CA ARG A 576 -22.06 -4.31 -20.21
C ARG A 576 -20.82 -4.57 -19.36
N ARG A 577 -19.84 -3.67 -19.49
CA ARG A 577 -18.69 -3.60 -18.58
C ARG A 577 -19.18 -3.48 -17.13
N GLN A 578 -18.49 -4.15 -16.22
CA GLN A 578 -18.95 -4.38 -14.86
C GLN A 578 -18.07 -3.62 -13.86
N ASN A 579 -18.56 -3.49 -12.63
CA ASN A 579 -17.74 -3.11 -11.48
C ASN A 579 -17.48 -4.34 -10.60
N LEU A 580 -16.55 -4.22 -9.66
CA LEU A 580 -16.17 -5.34 -8.80
C LEU A 580 -17.32 -5.86 -7.91
N GLU A 581 -18.27 -5.00 -7.57
CA GLU A 581 -19.46 -5.35 -6.79
C GLU A 581 -20.36 -6.37 -7.51
N ALA A 582 -20.44 -6.30 -8.84
CA ALA A 582 -21.19 -7.24 -9.68
C ALA A 582 -20.60 -8.66 -9.66
N LEU A 583 -19.27 -8.78 -9.54
CA LEU A 583 -18.56 -10.06 -9.50
C LEU A 583 -18.88 -10.85 -8.22
N PHE A 584 -18.88 -10.16 -7.07
CA PHE A 584 -19.09 -10.79 -5.77
C PHE A 584 -20.57 -11.05 -5.42
N SER A 585 -21.50 -10.34 -6.06
CA SER A 585 -22.94 -10.58 -5.90
C SER A 585 -23.44 -11.79 -6.70
N ARG A 586 -22.74 -12.19 -7.78
CA ARG A 586 -23.13 -13.30 -8.67
C ARG A 586 -22.26 -14.54 -8.53
N GLY A 587 -21.06 -14.42 -7.95
CA GLY A 587 -20.23 -15.55 -7.56
C GLY A 587 -19.46 -16.22 -8.70
N ALA A 588 -19.28 -15.55 -9.84
CA ALA A 588 -18.63 -16.13 -11.00
C ALA A 588 -17.69 -15.14 -11.70
N PHE A 589 -16.44 -15.56 -11.87
CA PHE A 589 -15.41 -14.82 -12.58
C PHE A 589 -15.57 -14.99 -14.09
N TRP A 590 -15.25 -13.94 -14.87
CA TRP A 590 -15.22 -13.99 -16.32
C TRP A 590 -16.53 -14.33 -17.05
N GLU A 591 -17.70 -14.31 -16.39
CA GLU A 591 -18.98 -14.69 -17.02
C GLU A 591 -19.28 -13.89 -18.30
N ALA A 592 -18.94 -12.61 -18.27
CA ALA A 592 -19.18 -11.67 -19.36
C ALA A 592 -18.27 -11.91 -20.57
N VAL A 593 -17.18 -12.68 -20.43
CA VAL A 593 -16.18 -12.87 -21.50
C VAL A 593 -16.58 -13.99 -22.46
N ASP A 594 -16.48 -13.72 -23.76
CA ASP A 594 -16.58 -14.67 -24.86
C ASP A 594 -15.19 -15.23 -25.19
N TRP A 595 -14.82 -16.33 -24.52
CA TRP A 595 -13.52 -16.97 -24.69
C TRP A 595 -13.26 -17.50 -26.10
N SER A 596 -14.32 -17.81 -26.86
CA SER A 596 -14.20 -18.29 -28.25
C SER A 596 -13.66 -17.22 -29.21
N LYS A 597 -13.68 -15.95 -28.79
CA LYS A 597 -13.22 -14.80 -29.58
C LYS A 597 -12.11 -14.00 -28.90
N SER A 598 -11.88 -14.21 -27.61
CA SER A 598 -10.90 -13.48 -26.82
C SER A 598 -9.50 -14.05 -27.03
N ARG A 599 -8.54 -13.19 -27.40
CA ARG A 599 -7.15 -13.55 -27.70
C ARG A 599 -6.20 -13.28 -26.53
N ALA A 600 -6.51 -12.32 -25.67
CA ALA A 600 -5.72 -11.98 -24.50
C ALA A 600 -6.60 -11.45 -23.36
N TYR A 601 -6.11 -11.52 -22.13
CA TYR A 601 -6.75 -11.03 -20.91
C TYR A 601 -5.68 -10.62 -19.89
N ALA A 602 -6.01 -9.72 -18.98
CA ALA A 602 -5.14 -9.31 -17.88
C ALA A 602 -5.70 -9.83 -16.54
N MET A 603 -4.83 -10.20 -15.61
CA MET A 603 -5.26 -10.60 -14.26
C MET A 603 -4.07 -10.55 -13.33
N GLY A 604 -4.20 -9.98 -12.13
CA GLY A 604 -3.07 -9.63 -11.27
C GLY A 604 -2.62 -8.18 -11.47
N LEU A 605 -1.53 -7.79 -10.82
CA LEU A 605 -1.04 -6.42 -10.74
C LEU A 605 0.01 -6.16 -11.83
N GLY A 606 -0.42 -6.29 -13.09
CA GLY A 606 0.42 -6.04 -14.28
C GLY A 606 0.55 -7.22 -15.24
N ASP A 607 -0.07 -8.35 -14.92
CA ASP A 607 0.09 -9.60 -15.67
C ASP A 607 -0.90 -9.69 -16.84
N VAL A 608 -0.37 -9.92 -18.05
CA VAL A 608 -1.14 -10.12 -19.28
C VAL A 608 -0.86 -11.52 -19.84
N TYR A 609 -1.94 -12.22 -20.16
CA TYR A 609 -1.94 -13.58 -20.67
C TYR A 609 -2.55 -13.64 -22.06
N VAL A 610 -1.97 -14.47 -22.92
CA VAL A 610 -2.53 -14.89 -24.20
C VAL A 610 -3.44 -16.08 -23.98
N ASN A 611 -4.62 -16.07 -24.60
CA ASN A 611 -5.55 -17.21 -24.62
C ASN A 611 -5.01 -18.30 -25.56
N LEU A 612 -3.97 -19.00 -25.11
CA LEU A 612 -3.12 -19.88 -25.91
C LEU A 612 -3.71 -21.29 -25.98
N ARG A 613 -3.81 -21.83 -27.20
CA ARG A 613 -4.28 -23.19 -27.43
C ARG A 613 -3.37 -24.20 -26.73
N GLY A 614 -3.98 -25.09 -25.95
CA GLY A 614 -3.28 -26.14 -25.20
C GLY A 614 -2.77 -25.72 -23.83
N ARG A 615 -2.95 -24.45 -23.43
CA ARG A 615 -2.66 -23.97 -22.06
C ARG A 615 -3.92 -23.48 -21.37
N GLU A 616 -4.67 -22.59 -22.02
CA GLU A 616 -5.97 -22.12 -21.54
C GLU A 616 -7.08 -23.09 -21.96
N LYS A 617 -8.09 -23.26 -21.09
CA LYS A 617 -9.23 -24.17 -21.31
C LYS A 617 -9.87 -23.99 -22.71
N ASP A 618 -10.12 -22.75 -23.08
CA ASP A 618 -10.77 -22.34 -24.32
C ASP A 618 -9.80 -21.58 -25.25
N GLY A 619 -8.52 -22.00 -25.25
CA GLY A 619 -7.43 -21.36 -25.98
C GLY A 619 -7.61 -21.32 -27.51
N ILE A 620 -7.65 -20.11 -28.09
CA ILE A 620 -7.86 -19.90 -29.53
C ILE A 620 -6.59 -19.53 -30.30
N VAL A 621 -5.60 -18.93 -29.64
CA VAL A 621 -4.37 -18.46 -30.30
C VAL A 621 -3.41 -19.65 -30.51
N SER A 622 -2.95 -19.83 -31.74
CA SER A 622 -1.99 -20.89 -32.07
C SER A 622 -0.59 -20.60 -31.50
N PRO A 623 0.12 -21.60 -30.94
CA PRO A 623 1.52 -21.45 -30.59
C PRO A 623 2.40 -21.08 -31.79
N GLY A 624 3.59 -20.52 -31.53
CA GLY A 624 4.53 -20.11 -32.58
C GLY A 624 4.25 -18.69 -33.11
N ALA A 625 4.21 -18.52 -34.43
CA ALA A 625 4.20 -17.19 -35.06
C ALA A 625 2.98 -16.32 -34.69
N ASP A 626 1.80 -16.93 -34.50
CA ASP A 626 0.58 -16.20 -34.10
C ASP A 626 0.67 -15.66 -32.67
N TYR A 627 1.20 -16.47 -31.77
CA TYR A 627 1.49 -16.07 -30.39
C TYR A 627 2.53 -14.95 -30.33
N GLU A 628 3.65 -15.07 -31.06
CA GLU A 628 4.70 -14.03 -31.09
C GLU A 628 4.21 -12.70 -31.68
N ARG A 629 3.45 -12.76 -32.77
CA ARG A 629 2.86 -11.57 -33.41
C ARG A 629 1.92 -10.86 -32.44
N LEU A 630 1.04 -11.60 -31.77
CA LEU A 630 0.11 -11.02 -30.79
C LEU A 630 0.86 -10.37 -29.63
N ARG A 631 1.89 -11.01 -29.06
CA ARG A 631 2.67 -10.40 -27.98
C ARG A 631 3.37 -9.11 -28.42
N LYS A 632 3.89 -9.07 -29.65
CA LYS A 632 4.50 -7.85 -30.22
C LYS A 632 3.48 -6.73 -30.37
N ASP A 633 2.29 -7.04 -30.89
CA ASP A 633 1.21 -6.06 -31.06
C ASP A 633 0.72 -5.52 -29.71
N LEU A 634 0.49 -6.40 -28.73
CA LEU A 634 0.12 -6.03 -27.36
C LEU A 634 1.18 -5.13 -26.72
N THR A 635 2.46 -5.52 -26.84
CA THR A 635 3.59 -4.75 -26.29
C THR A 635 3.61 -3.33 -26.85
N ARG A 636 3.50 -3.17 -28.18
CA ARG A 636 3.46 -1.85 -28.82
C ARG A 636 2.27 -1.03 -28.34
N GLY A 637 1.07 -1.60 -28.37
CA GLY A 637 -0.16 -0.89 -27.99
C GLY A 637 -0.17 -0.47 -26.52
N LEU A 638 0.33 -1.31 -25.62
CA LEU A 638 0.46 -0.99 -24.20
C LEU A 638 1.51 0.12 -23.96
N LEU A 639 2.64 0.08 -24.67
CA LEU A 639 3.63 1.16 -24.58
C LEU A 639 3.05 2.48 -25.09
N GLU A 640 2.25 2.48 -26.15
CA GLU A 640 1.61 3.68 -26.73
C GLU A 640 0.40 4.18 -25.91
N LEU A 641 -0.01 3.45 -24.87
CA LEU A 641 -1.17 3.78 -24.04
C LEU A 641 -0.96 5.11 -23.29
N THR A 642 -1.72 6.12 -23.70
CA THR A 642 -1.66 7.49 -23.18
C THR A 642 -2.95 7.82 -22.45
N ASP A 643 -2.84 8.39 -21.25
CA ASP A 643 -4.00 8.85 -20.49
C ASP A 643 -4.55 10.14 -21.12
N PRO A 644 -5.80 10.14 -21.62
CA PRO A 644 -6.38 11.31 -22.29
C PRO A 644 -6.56 12.51 -21.36
N LYS A 645 -6.59 12.32 -20.04
CA LYS A 645 -6.75 13.40 -19.06
C LYS A 645 -5.45 14.17 -18.82
N THR A 646 -4.31 13.47 -18.78
CA THR A 646 -3.00 14.06 -18.45
C THR A 646 -2.14 14.28 -19.70
N GLY A 647 -2.39 13.54 -20.78
CA GLY A 647 -1.53 13.50 -21.97
C GLY A 647 -0.26 12.66 -21.78
N GLU A 648 -0.10 12.01 -20.63
CA GLU A 648 1.09 11.22 -20.29
C GLU A 648 0.92 9.74 -20.65
N ARG A 649 2.03 9.06 -20.91
CA ARG A 649 2.05 7.61 -21.06
C ARG A 649 1.94 6.95 -19.70
N ALA A 650 1.14 5.89 -19.60
CA ALA A 650 0.99 5.15 -18.35
C ALA A 650 2.06 4.06 -18.18
N VAL A 651 2.47 3.42 -19.28
CA VAL A 651 3.36 2.26 -19.28
C VAL A 651 4.80 2.67 -19.57
N SER A 652 5.71 2.31 -18.66
CA SER A 652 7.17 2.45 -18.81
C SER A 652 7.72 1.35 -19.72
N ARG A 653 7.49 0.09 -19.33
CA ARG A 653 8.05 -1.10 -19.97
C ARG A 653 7.04 -2.23 -19.99
N VAL A 654 7.18 -3.12 -20.97
CA VAL A 654 6.47 -4.40 -21.01
C VAL A 654 7.53 -5.48 -21.10
N PHE A 655 7.64 -6.30 -20.05
CA PHE A 655 8.59 -7.40 -20.00
C PHE A 655 7.96 -8.66 -20.59
N LYS A 656 8.69 -9.39 -21.46
CA LYS A 656 8.33 -10.78 -21.75
C LYS A 656 8.92 -11.67 -20.68
N ARG A 657 8.23 -12.77 -20.35
CA ARG A 657 8.72 -13.74 -19.37
C ARG A 657 10.14 -14.26 -19.67
N GLU A 658 10.47 -14.49 -20.94
CA GLU A 658 11.79 -14.97 -21.36
C GLU A 658 12.89 -13.90 -21.27
N ASP A 659 12.53 -12.62 -21.24
CA ASP A 659 13.49 -11.51 -21.07
C ASP A 659 13.93 -11.39 -19.60
N VAL A 660 13.12 -11.91 -18.68
CA VAL A 660 13.30 -11.75 -17.23
C VAL A 660 13.74 -13.04 -16.56
N TYR A 661 13.20 -14.19 -16.96
CA TYR A 661 13.38 -15.44 -16.23
C TYR A 661 13.99 -16.54 -17.09
N GLN A 662 14.99 -17.23 -16.54
CA GLN A 662 15.69 -18.32 -17.24
C GLN A 662 14.97 -19.66 -17.11
N ARG A 663 14.23 -19.87 -16.03
CA ARG A 663 13.47 -21.09 -15.75
C ARG A 663 12.10 -20.69 -15.23
N TYR A 664 11.03 -21.33 -15.70
CA TYR A 664 9.67 -21.06 -15.25
C TYR A 664 8.73 -22.20 -15.64
N ASP A 665 7.58 -22.30 -14.97
CA ASP A 665 6.47 -23.14 -15.44
C ASP A 665 5.62 -22.32 -16.44
N PRO A 666 5.63 -22.66 -17.75
CA PRO A 666 4.92 -21.89 -18.77
C PRO A 666 3.39 -21.92 -18.61
N ARG A 667 2.87 -22.84 -17.78
CA ARG A 667 1.44 -22.92 -17.47
C ARG A 667 1.02 -21.85 -16.47
N LEU A 668 1.90 -21.47 -15.54
CA LEU A 668 1.58 -20.57 -14.44
C LEU A 668 1.94 -19.11 -14.75
N ILE A 669 3.08 -18.89 -15.37
CA ILE A 669 3.66 -17.56 -15.56
C ILE A 669 2.87 -16.70 -16.59
N PRO A 670 2.73 -15.38 -16.38
CA PRO A 670 2.24 -14.45 -17.40
C PRO A 670 3.10 -14.45 -18.67
N ASP A 671 2.49 -14.08 -19.79
CA ASP A 671 3.22 -13.96 -21.07
C ASP A 671 3.92 -12.61 -21.21
N LEU A 672 3.29 -11.56 -20.65
CA LEU A 672 3.79 -10.20 -20.56
C LEU A 672 3.53 -9.65 -19.15
N ILE A 673 4.49 -8.90 -18.62
CA ILE A 673 4.38 -8.17 -17.36
C ILE A 673 4.51 -6.69 -17.67
N VAL A 674 3.45 -5.93 -17.41
CA VAL A 674 3.35 -4.50 -17.72
C VAL A 674 3.79 -3.68 -16.50
N ALA A 675 4.80 -2.84 -16.69
CA ALA A 675 5.36 -1.96 -15.69
C ALA A 675 4.98 -0.49 -16.00
N ASN A 676 4.32 0.14 -15.05
CA ASN A 676 3.82 1.50 -15.12
C ASN A 676 4.88 2.55 -14.74
N LEU A 677 4.64 3.78 -15.20
CA LEU A 677 5.30 4.98 -14.72
C LEU A 677 4.69 5.47 -13.39
N PRO A 678 5.43 6.27 -12.60
CA PRO A 678 4.92 6.86 -11.36
C PRO A 678 3.64 7.65 -11.62
N GLY A 679 2.69 7.57 -10.69
CA GLY A 679 1.35 8.13 -10.86
C GLY A 679 0.32 7.13 -11.36
N TYR A 680 0.75 6.02 -11.99
CA TYR A 680 -0.15 4.99 -12.52
C TYR A 680 0.03 3.64 -11.79
N ARG A 681 -1.09 2.97 -11.50
CA ARG A 681 -1.09 1.58 -11.02
C ARG A 681 -2.33 0.85 -11.52
N VAL A 682 -2.23 -0.46 -11.70
CA VAL A 682 -3.34 -1.31 -12.15
C VAL A 682 -4.52 -1.20 -11.18
N SER A 683 -5.75 -1.03 -11.65
CA SER A 683 -6.90 -0.88 -10.75
C SER A 683 -7.23 -2.18 -9.98
N TRP A 684 -7.91 -2.07 -8.83
CA TRP A 684 -8.37 -3.26 -8.08
C TRP A 684 -9.29 -4.15 -8.92
N GLN A 685 -10.15 -3.56 -9.75
CA GLN A 685 -11.05 -4.27 -10.65
C GLN A 685 -10.26 -5.05 -11.72
N ALA A 686 -9.27 -4.40 -12.34
CA ALA A 686 -8.40 -5.03 -13.33
C ALA A 686 -7.59 -6.19 -12.74
N SER A 687 -7.16 -6.08 -11.47
CA SER A 687 -6.41 -7.16 -10.82
C SER A 687 -7.19 -8.48 -10.71
N LEU A 688 -8.53 -8.42 -10.77
CA LEU A 688 -9.42 -9.58 -10.74
C LEU A 688 -10.04 -9.91 -12.11
N GLY A 689 -9.54 -9.32 -13.19
CA GLY A 689 -10.01 -9.58 -14.54
C GLY A 689 -11.34 -8.91 -14.89
N VAL A 690 -11.67 -7.78 -14.25
CA VAL A 690 -12.95 -7.08 -14.45
C VAL A 690 -12.77 -5.85 -15.34
N PRO A 691 -13.20 -5.89 -16.61
CA PRO A 691 -13.22 -4.71 -17.47
C PRO A 691 -14.31 -3.73 -17.02
N THR A 692 -13.92 -2.47 -16.79
CA THR A 692 -14.77 -1.35 -16.37
C THR A 692 -15.05 -0.39 -17.54
N GLY A 693 -15.99 0.55 -17.34
CA GLY A 693 -16.38 1.53 -18.36
C GLY A 693 -15.24 2.41 -18.89
N SER A 694 -14.13 2.50 -18.16
CA SER A 694 -12.99 3.40 -18.40
C SER A 694 -11.66 2.66 -18.29
N VAL A 695 -10.71 2.97 -19.17
CA VAL A 695 -9.32 2.50 -19.04
C VAL A 695 -8.60 3.20 -17.89
N PHE A 696 -8.90 4.48 -17.66
CA PHE A 696 -8.25 5.30 -16.64
C PHE A 696 -9.24 5.92 -15.67
N GLU A 697 -8.94 5.85 -14.37
CA GLU A 697 -9.79 6.37 -13.30
C GLU A 697 -8.94 7.13 -12.26
N ASP A 698 -9.48 8.18 -11.65
CA ASP A 698 -8.78 8.89 -10.56
C ASP A 698 -8.73 7.99 -9.33
N ASN A 699 -7.56 7.89 -8.69
CA ASN A 699 -7.45 7.25 -7.40
C ASN A 699 -7.89 8.23 -6.30
N ARG A 700 -9.08 7.99 -5.73
CA ARG A 700 -9.62 8.76 -4.60
C ARG A 700 -9.57 7.98 -3.28
N ASP A 701 -8.96 6.81 -3.29
CA ASP A 701 -8.78 5.97 -2.11
C ASP A 701 -7.67 6.56 -1.22
N VAL A 702 -7.70 6.21 0.06
CA VAL A 702 -6.60 6.44 1.00
C VAL A 702 -5.35 5.65 0.61
N TRP A 703 -5.51 4.49 -0.06
CA TRP A 703 -4.40 3.72 -0.62
C TRP A 703 -3.81 4.48 -1.83
N SER A 704 -2.71 5.19 -1.61
CA SER A 704 -2.25 6.31 -2.42
C SER A 704 -0.75 6.29 -2.76
N GLY A 705 0.05 5.58 -1.97
CA GLY A 705 1.39 5.17 -2.34
C GLY A 705 1.34 3.72 -2.82
N ASP A 706 2.11 3.36 -3.83
CA ASP A 706 2.22 1.96 -4.24
C ASP A 706 3.58 1.67 -4.88
N HIS A 707 3.86 0.39 -5.03
CA HIS A 707 5.03 -0.20 -5.66
C HIS A 707 4.59 -1.26 -6.68
N CYS A 708 3.40 -1.83 -6.52
CA CYS A 708 2.86 -2.86 -7.39
C CYS A 708 2.62 -2.34 -8.81
N SER A 709 2.86 -3.20 -9.80
CA SER A 709 2.74 -2.89 -11.24
C SER A 709 3.62 -1.73 -11.74
N LEU A 710 4.54 -1.21 -10.93
CA LEU A 710 5.47 -0.17 -11.34
C LEU A 710 6.75 -0.75 -11.93
N ASP A 711 7.46 0.09 -12.66
CA ASP A 711 8.80 -0.23 -13.12
C ASP A 711 9.77 -0.46 -11.93
N PRO A 712 10.41 -1.64 -11.82
CA PRO A 712 11.35 -1.97 -10.73
C PRO A 712 12.48 -0.95 -10.52
N ASP A 713 12.93 -0.26 -11.58
CA ASP A 713 13.99 0.73 -11.47
C ASP A 713 13.54 2.04 -10.82
N LEU A 714 12.23 2.28 -10.75
CA LEU A 714 11.63 3.48 -10.17
C LEU A 714 11.22 3.30 -8.71
N VAL A 715 11.20 2.07 -8.21
CA VAL A 715 10.84 1.73 -6.82
C VAL A 715 11.94 0.91 -6.17
N ARG A 716 13.15 1.46 -6.14
CA ARG A 716 14.32 0.79 -5.53
C ARG A 716 14.25 0.84 -4.01
N GLY A 717 14.41 -0.32 -3.39
CA GLY A 717 14.56 -0.47 -1.95
C GLY A 717 15.98 -0.10 -1.50
N VAL A 718 16.30 -0.35 -0.24
CA VAL A 718 17.62 -0.05 0.34
C VAL A 718 18.40 -1.31 0.68
N PHE A 719 19.73 -1.22 0.65
CA PHE A 719 20.63 -2.22 1.23
C PHE A 719 21.79 -1.54 1.95
N PHE A 720 21.92 -1.83 3.25
CA PHE A 720 23.02 -1.40 4.10
C PHE A 720 23.68 -2.62 4.75
N ALA A 721 24.99 -2.50 4.98
CA ALA A 721 25.74 -3.48 5.74
C ALA A 721 26.66 -2.78 6.74
N SER A 722 26.88 -3.39 7.90
CA SER A 722 27.86 -2.91 8.88
C SER A 722 29.31 -3.27 8.54
N ARG A 723 29.52 -3.96 7.41
CA ARG A 723 30.82 -4.38 6.91
C ARG A 723 30.96 -3.92 5.46
N PRO A 724 32.16 -3.47 5.05
CA PRO A 724 32.42 -3.06 3.68
C PRO A 724 31.94 -4.09 2.66
N PHE A 725 31.20 -3.62 1.67
CA PHE A 725 30.87 -4.39 0.48
C PHE A 725 31.06 -3.53 -0.76
N SER A 726 31.33 -4.17 -1.90
CA SER A 726 31.45 -3.51 -3.19
C SER A 726 30.63 -4.28 -4.20
N THR A 727 29.85 -3.55 -4.99
CA THR A 727 29.12 -4.10 -6.12
C THR A 727 29.53 -3.33 -7.37
N SER A 728 29.81 -4.03 -8.47
CA SER A 728 30.12 -3.41 -9.77
C SER A 728 28.87 -2.83 -10.46
N ARG A 729 27.68 -3.15 -9.94
CA ARG A 729 26.37 -2.69 -10.38
C ARG A 729 25.44 -2.47 -9.19
N VAL A 730 24.30 -1.81 -9.41
CA VAL A 730 23.21 -1.81 -8.42
C VAL A 730 22.75 -3.26 -8.21
N PRO A 731 22.80 -3.80 -6.98
CA PRO A 731 22.41 -5.18 -6.71
C PRO A 731 20.90 -5.37 -6.85
N GLY A 732 20.48 -6.57 -7.28
CA GLY A 732 19.09 -7.01 -7.16
C GLY A 732 18.83 -7.68 -5.82
N ILE A 733 17.57 -7.86 -5.44
CA ILE A 733 17.23 -8.49 -4.15
C ILE A 733 17.79 -9.91 -3.97
N THR A 734 17.93 -10.68 -5.06
CA THR A 734 18.56 -12.02 -5.01
C THR A 734 20.06 -11.95 -4.76
N ASP A 735 20.72 -10.85 -5.13
CA ASP A 735 22.13 -10.60 -4.82
C ASP A 735 22.32 -10.34 -3.32
N ALA A 736 21.34 -9.69 -2.65
CA ALA A 736 21.37 -9.49 -1.20
C ALA A 736 21.43 -10.82 -0.43
N THR A 737 20.77 -11.87 -0.93
CA THR A 737 20.86 -13.22 -0.38
C THR A 737 22.27 -13.80 -0.49
N ALA A 738 22.95 -13.59 -1.63
CA ALA A 738 24.33 -14.05 -1.81
C ALA A 738 25.32 -13.26 -0.95
N LEU A 739 25.08 -11.95 -0.79
CA LEU A 739 25.90 -11.07 0.05
C LEU A 739 25.88 -11.51 1.52
N LEU A 740 24.81 -12.14 2.02
CA LEU A 740 24.78 -12.76 3.37
C LEU A 740 25.96 -13.71 3.63
N PHE A 741 26.42 -14.40 2.57
CA PHE A 741 27.46 -15.42 2.66
C PHE A 741 28.86 -14.91 2.30
N LEU A 742 28.95 -13.70 1.72
CA LEU A 742 30.18 -13.18 1.11
C LEU A 742 30.86 -12.05 1.87
N LEU A 743 30.27 -11.47 2.92
CA LEU A 743 30.86 -10.32 3.66
C LEU A 743 32.21 -10.68 4.34
N PRO A 744 33.36 -10.20 3.83
CA PRO A 744 34.66 -10.44 4.44
C PRO A 744 34.86 -9.56 5.70
N ALA A 745 35.95 -9.76 6.45
CA ALA A 745 36.32 -8.92 7.59
C ALA A 745 36.88 -7.56 7.19
N GLY A 746 36.52 -6.58 8.03
CA GLY A 746 36.71 -5.17 7.78
C GLY A 746 38.14 -4.80 7.43
N ALA A 747 38.25 -3.91 6.45
CA ALA A 747 39.36 -2.98 6.39
C ALA A 747 38.93 -1.72 7.15
N SER A 748 39.79 -1.23 8.06
CA SER A 748 39.69 0.16 8.50
C SER A 748 39.75 1.08 7.28
N PRO A 749 38.95 2.16 7.21
CA PRO A 749 39.08 3.11 6.13
C PRO A 749 40.51 3.70 6.13
N PRO A 750 41.17 3.86 4.97
CA PRO A 750 42.39 4.64 4.91
C PRO A 750 42.07 6.06 5.37
N ALA A 751 42.89 6.59 6.27
CA ALA A 751 42.80 7.98 6.71
C ALA A 751 42.68 8.90 5.48
N ALA A 752 41.64 9.73 5.48
CA ALA A 752 41.46 10.76 4.47
C ALA A 752 42.74 11.61 4.43
N LYS A 753 43.42 11.59 3.28
CA LYS A 753 44.47 12.58 3.01
C LYS A 753 43.79 13.95 2.92
N PRO A 754 44.37 15.00 3.51
CA PRO A 754 43.85 16.34 3.34
C PRO A 754 43.93 16.71 1.85
N GLU A 755 42.77 17.01 1.25
CA GLU A 755 42.71 17.62 -0.06
C GLU A 755 43.44 18.97 -0.02
N ARG A 756 44.22 19.25 -1.07
CA ARG A 756 44.83 20.57 -1.28
C ARG A 756 43.72 21.63 -1.32
N PRO A 757 43.90 22.79 -0.68
CA PRO A 757 42.92 23.86 -0.77
C PRO A 757 42.75 24.28 -2.23
N ALA A 758 41.51 24.26 -2.70
CA ALA A 758 41.12 24.89 -3.95
C ALA A 758 41.58 26.36 -3.92
N SER A 759 42.03 26.88 -5.07
CA SER A 759 42.43 28.28 -5.17
C SER A 759 41.26 29.21 -4.77
N THR A 760 41.58 30.37 -4.18
CA THR A 760 40.61 31.35 -3.67
C THR A 760 39.56 31.75 -4.70
N ALA A 761 39.90 31.74 -6.00
CA ALA A 761 38.99 32.04 -7.10
C ALA A 761 37.91 30.97 -7.33
N GLU A 762 38.23 29.68 -7.12
CA GLU A 762 37.26 28.58 -7.22
C GLU A 762 36.24 28.62 -6.07
N SER A 763 36.72 28.98 -4.86
CA SER A 763 35.89 29.11 -3.66
C SER A 763 34.94 30.30 -3.74
N GLU A 764 35.41 31.43 -4.27
CA GLU A 764 34.57 32.62 -4.50
C GLU A 764 33.51 32.39 -5.59
N ARG A 765 33.89 31.72 -6.69
CA ARG A 765 32.94 31.32 -7.75
C ARG A 765 31.86 30.38 -7.22
N GLN A 766 32.21 29.42 -6.35
CA GLN A 766 31.23 28.55 -5.71
C GLN A 766 30.30 29.31 -4.74
N ALA A 767 30.82 30.31 -4.02
CA ALA A 767 30.00 31.15 -3.14
C ALA A 767 28.99 32.01 -3.92
N ASP A 768 29.37 32.52 -5.10
CA ASP A 768 28.47 33.29 -5.97
C ASP A 768 27.41 32.42 -6.64
N LEU A 769 27.78 31.23 -7.09
CA LEU A 769 26.81 30.24 -7.56
C LEU A 769 25.82 29.83 -6.46
N ALA A 770 26.27 29.71 -5.21
CA ALA A 770 25.41 29.43 -4.06
C ALA A 770 24.44 30.59 -3.77
N ARG A 771 24.89 31.85 -3.86
CA ARG A 771 24.04 33.04 -3.68
C ARG A 771 22.97 33.15 -4.76
N LEU A 772 23.32 32.93 -6.02
CA LEU A 772 22.37 32.94 -7.14
C LEU A 772 21.34 31.82 -7.01
N ARG A 773 21.77 30.61 -6.64
CA ARG A 773 20.86 29.48 -6.35
C ARG A 773 19.88 29.80 -5.20
N SER A 774 20.35 30.43 -4.13
CA SER A 774 19.50 30.84 -3.01
C SER A 774 18.45 31.89 -3.42
N ARG A 775 18.82 32.83 -4.30
CA ARG A 775 17.88 33.85 -4.79
C ARG A 775 16.82 33.28 -5.74
N ILE A 776 17.20 32.34 -6.61
CA ILE A 776 16.27 31.59 -7.47
C ILE A 776 15.27 30.82 -6.58
N ALA A 777 15.77 30.08 -5.59
CA ALA A 777 14.91 29.34 -4.65
C ALA A 777 13.91 30.23 -3.89
N SER A 778 14.31 31.45 -3.51
CA SER A 778 13.40 32.42 -2.86
C SER A 778 12.30 32.93 -3.81
N LEU A 779 12.63 33.17 -5.08
CA LEU A 779 11.65 33.60 -6.08
C LEU A 779 10.68 32.47 -6.45
N GLU A 780 11.19 31.24 -6.56
CA GLU A 780 10.37 30.04 -6.75
C GLU A 780 9.44 29.78 -5.57
N ALA A 781 9.89 30.03 -4.33
CA ALA A 781 9.05 29.91 -3.14
C ALA A 781 7.88 30.90 -3.15
N HIS A 782 8.12 32.16 -3.52
CA HIS A 782 7.05 33.17 -3.67
C HIS A 782 6.09 32.83 -4.83
N LEU A 783 6.61 32.33 -5.94
CA LEU A 783 5.80 31.84 -7.06
C LEU A 783 4.91 30.67 -6.63
N ALA A 784 5.46 29.73 -5.86
CA ALA A 784 4.75 28.59 -5.31
C ALA A 784 3.69 29.02 -4.29
N GLU A 785 3.93 30.07 -3.49
CA GLU A 785 2.94 30.60 -2.56
C GLU A 785 1.77 31.28 -3.31
N SER A 786 2.05 32.10 -4.33
CA SER A 786 1.00 32.72 -5.13
C SER A 786 0.17 31.68 -5.91
N ARG A 787 0.81 30.62 -6.43
CA ARG A 787 0.10 29.49 -7.06
C ARG A 787 -0.72 28.69 -6.04
N ARG A 788 -0.20 28.47 -4.82
CA ARG A 788 -0.95 27.83 -3.72
C ARG A 788 -2.23 28.59 -3.39
N ARG A 789 -2.18 29.93 -3.29
CA ARG A 789 -3.39 30.75 -3.05
C ARG A 789 -4.44 30.62 -4.16
N GLN A 790 -4.02 30.45 -5.43
CA GLN A 790 -4.95 30.16 -6.53
C GLN A 790 -5.50 28.73 -6.48
N ALA A 791 -4.66 27.77 -6.13
CA ALA A 791 -5.06 26.37 -5.97
C ALA A 791 -6.12 26.23 -4.86
N THR A 792 -5.95 26.88 -3.71
CA THR A 792 -6.92 26.83 -2.59
C THR A 792 -8.31 27.34 -3.00
N LEU A 793 -8.41 28.46 -3.73
CA LEU A 793 -9.70 28.96 -4.23
C LEU A 793 -10.31 28.06 -5.30
N SER A 794 -9.47 27.47 -6.16
CA SER A 794 -9.93 26.49 -7.17
C SER A 794 -10.40 25.18 -6.52
N GLU A 795 -9.78 24.79 -5.41
CA GLU A 795 -10.13 23.62 -4.60
C GLU A 795 -11.44 23.85 -3.85
N GLU A 796 -11.63 25.02 -3.22
CA GLU A 796 -12.91 25.39 -2.60
C GLU A 796 -14.06 25.40 -3.62
N LEU A 797 -13.83 25.91 -4.83
CA LEU A 797 -14.81 25.86 -5.92
C LEU A 797 -15.10 24.43 -6.39
N SER A 798 -14.07 23.60 -6.54
CA SER A 798 -14.22 22.19 -6.94
C SER A 798 -14.96 21.37 -5.86
N ARG A 799 -14.72 21.68 -4.58
CA ARG A 799 -15.41 21.08 -3.44
C ARG A 799 -16.90 21.46 -3.45
N LEU A 800 -17.22 22.73 -3.67
CA LEU A 800 -18.62 23.18 -3.82
C LEU A 800 -19.30 22.57 -5.04
N ASP A 801 -18.60 22.43 -6.17
CA ASP A 801 -19.12 21.79 -7.37
C ASP A 801 -19.42 20.30 -7.15
N LEU A 802 -18.53 19.60 -6.43
CA LEU A 802 -18.76 18.22 -6.02
C LEU A 802 -19.94 18.11 -5.05
N GLN A 803 -20.04 19.00 -4.06
CA GLN A 803 -21.16 19.02 -3.12
C GLN A 803 -22.49 19.30 -3.84
N LEU A 804 -22.50 20.18 -4.84
CA LEU A 804 -23.67 20.43 -5.69
C LEU A 804 -24.04 19.20 -6.53
N ALA A 805 -23.05 18.50 -7.09
CA ALA A 805 -23.29 17.28 -7.85
C ALA A 805 -23.85 16.14 -6.98
N ILE A 806 -23.30 15.96 -5.77
CA ILE A 806 -23.79 14.98 -4.79
C ILE A 806 -25.22 15.33 -4.37
N ALA A 807 -25.45 16.57 -3.95
CA ALA A 807 -26.79 17.04 -3.53
C ALA A 807 -27.82 16.91 -4.67
N ALA A 808 -27.43 17.17 -5.92
CA ALA A 808 -28.28 16.97 -7.09
C ALA A 808 -28.58 15.48 -7.35
N GLY A 809 -27.58 14.60 -7.20
CA GLY A 809 -27.75 13.15 -7.30
C GLY A 809 -28.64 12.57 -6.20
N GLU A 810 -28.47 13.03 -4.96
CA GLU A 810 -29.32 12.68 -3.81
C GLU A 810 -30.77 13.13 -4.05
N LYS A 811 -30.96 14.36 -4.56
CA LYS A 811 -32.30 14.86 -4.94
C LYS A 811 -32.97 13.96 -5.98
N GLU A 812 -32.24 13.55 -7.02
CA GLU A 812 -32.75 12.65 -8.07
C GLU A 812 -33.12 11.27 -7.51
N LEU A 813 -32.29 10.71 -6.63
CA LEU A 813 -32.60 9.45 -5.95
C LEU A 813 -33.86 9.59 -5.07
N LEU A 814 -33.96 10.67 -4.30
CA LEU A 814 -35.14 10.96 -3.47
C LEU A 814 -36.41 11.13 -4.32
N ALA A 815 -36.30 11.71 -5.52
CA ALA A 815 -37.43 11.79 -6.46
C ALA A 815 -37.91 10.41 -6.91
N ARG A 816 -36.98 9.52 -7.29
CA ARG A 816 -37.32 8.14 -7.68
C ARG A 816 -37.91 7.33 -6.54
N LEU A 817 -37.37 7.48 -5.33
CA LEU A 817 -37.92 6.84 -4.13
C LEU A 817 -39.33 7.34 -3.83
N ARG A 818 -39.60 8.64 -4.01
CA ARG A 818 -40.95 9.19 -3.85
C ARG A 818 -41.93 8.61 -4.86
N GLU A 819 -41.52 8.41 -6.11
CA GLU A 819 -42.34 7.74 -7.13
C GLU A 819 -42.63 6.27 -6.78
N ASP A 820 -41.62 5.51 -6.38
CA ASP A 820 -41.79 4.10 -5.95
C ASP A 820 -42.73 4.00 -4.74
N TYR A 821 -42.55 4.87 -3.74
CA TYR A 821 -43.40 4.88 -2.55
C TYR A 821 -44.84 5.31 -2.87
N ALA A 822 -45.03 6.25 -3.79
CA ALA A 822 -46.36 6.62 -4.27
C ALA A 822 -47.06 5.45 -4.98
N ALA A 823 -46.33 4.68 -5.80
CA ALA A 823 -46.86 3.49 -6.47
C ALA A 823 -47.27 2.40 -5.46
N ARG A 824 -46.41 2.11 -4.47
CA ARG A 824 -46.72 1.16 -3.39
C ARG A 824 -47.91 1.60 -2.53
N LEU A 825 -48.04 2.90 -2.25
CA LEU A 825 -49.17 3.43 -1.51
C LEU A 825 -50.48 3.24 -2.29
N ALA A 826 -50.45 3.41 -3.62
CA ALA A 826 -51.60 3.13 -4.48
C ALA A 826 -51.99 1.64 -4.47
N GLU A 827 -51.01 0.74 -4.53
CA GLU A 827 -51.24 -0.72 -4.45
C GLU A 827 -51.88 -1.13 -3.13
N ILE A 828 -51.32 -0.68 -1.99
CA ILE A 828 -51.90 -0.92 -0.66
C ILE A 828 -53.32 -0.32 -0.57
N GLY A 829 -53.55 0.83 -1.20
CA GLY A 829 -54.88 1.44 -1.28
C GLY A 829 -55.92 0.55 -1.98
N VAL A 830 -55.52 -0.17 -3.03
CA VAL A 830 -56.35 -1.17 -3.72
C VAL A 830 -56.62 -2.38 -2.82
N GLU A 831 -55.58 -2.93 -2.18
CA GLU A 831 -55.73 -4.05 -1.24
C GLU A 831 -56.68 -3.70 -0.08
N ARG A 832 -56.53 -2.50 0.49
CA ARG A 832 -57.38 -2.01 1.57
C ARG A 832 -58.84 -1.90 1.15
N LYS A 833 -59.13 -1.31 -0.02
CA LYS A 833 -60.51 -1.22 -0.54
C LYS A 833 -61.13 -2.60 -0.74
N SER A 834 -60.38 -3.53 -1.33
CA SER A 834 -60.81 -4.92 -1.51
C SER A 834 -61.12 -5.62 -0.18
N ALA A 835 -60.23 -5.48 0.81
CA ALA A 835 -60.43 -6.03 2.15
C ALA A 835 -61.64 -5.40 2.87
N GLU A 836 -61.86 -4.10 2.69
CA GLU A 836 -63.00 -3.37 3.26
C GLU A 836 -64.34 -3.85 2.67
N GLU A 837 -64.41 -4.02 1.35
CA GLU A 837 -65.59 -4.55 0.66
C GLU A 837 -65.89 -6.00 1.05
N ALA A 838 -64.85 -6.85 1.12
CA ALA A 838 -64.96 -8.22 1.61
C ALA A 838 -65.46 -8.25 3.07
N GLY A 839 -64.99 -7.33 3.91
CA GLY A 839 -65.45 -7.14 5.28
C GLY A 839 -66.91 -6.73 5.39
N LYS A 840 -67.37 -5.78 4.55
CA LYS A 840 -68.78 -5.38 4.47
C LYS A 840 -69.66 -6.54 4.03
N LYS A 841 -69.23 -7.31 3.03
CA LYS A 841 -69.95 -8.48 2.51
C LYS A 841 -70.06 -9.59 3.56
N SER A 842 -68.94 -9.96 4.21
CA SER A 842 -68.91 -11.01 5.24
C SER A 842 -69.75 -10.61 6.46
N ARG A 843 -69.70 -9.35 6.89
CA ARG A 843 -70.54 -8.81 7.97
C ARG A 843 -72.02 -8.88 7.63
N ARG A 844 -72.41 -8.53 6.39
CA ARG A 844 -73.81 -8.62 5.94
C ARG A 844 -74.33 -10.06 6.02
N ASN A 845 -73.53 -11.03 5.56
CA ASN A 845 -73.88 -12.44 5.61
C ASN A 845 -73.99 -12.95 7.06
N LEU A 846 -73.06 -12.55 7.93
CA LEU A 846 -73.08 -12.91 9.33
C LEU A 846 -74.30 -12.33 10.07
N LEU A 847 -74.66 -11.06 9.82
CA LEU A 847 -75.84 -10.43 10.40
C LEU A 847 -77.15 -11.03 9.88
N ALA A 848 -77.21 -11.43 8.61
CA ALA A 848 -78.34 -12.16 8.07
C ALA A 848 -78.51 -13.51 8.79
N ARG A 849 -77.41 -14.24 9.00
CA ARG A 849 -77.43 -15.50 9.74
C ARG A 849 -77.78 -15.33 11.22
N ALA A 850 -77.23 -14.32 11.89
CA ALA A 850 -77.53 -14.00 13.28
C ALA A 850 -79.02 -13.68 13.49
N ARG A 851 -79.65 -12.95 12.55
CA ARG A 851 -81.10 -12.70 12.55
C ARG A 851 -81.93 -13.97 12.44
N VAL A 852 -81.49 -14.93 11.61
CA VAL A 852 -82.13 -16.25 11.54
C VAL A 852 -82.00 -16.97 12.88
N ILE A 853 -80.78 -17.08 13.44
CA ILE A 853 -80.55 -17.73 14.74
C ILE A 853 -81.41 -17.08 15.85
N HIS A 854 -81.52 -15.74 15.86
CA HIS A 854 -82.33 -15.00 16.82
C HIS A 854 -83.84 -15.29 16.69
N ARG A 855 -84.39 -15.31 15.45
CA ARG A 855 -85.80 -15.66 15.20
C ARG A 855 -86.16 -17.09 15.61
N PHE A 856 -85.21 -18.01 15.50
CA PHE A 856 -85.41 -19.41 15.89
C PHE A 856 -85.30 -19.64 17.42
N GLY A 857 -84.89 -18.63 18.19
CA GLY A 857 -84.85 -18.67 19.66
C GLY A 857 -83.80 -19.63 20.25
N ARG A 858 -83.69 -19.65 21.58
CA ARG A 858 -82.66 -20.39 22.34
C ARG A 858 -82.68 -21.91 22.11
N PHE A 859 -83.80 -22.47 21.66
CA PHE A 859 -83.98 -23.91 21.40
C PHE A 859 -84.12 -24.25 19.91
N GLY A 860 -83.81 -23.34 18.99
CA GLY A 860 -84.06 -23.50 17.55
C GLY A 860 -83.41 -24.73 16.90
N TYR A 861 -82.14 -25.01 17.22
CA TYR A 861 -81.45 -26.20 16.72
C TYR A 861 -81.97 -27.49 17.38
N LEU A 862 -82.41 -27.41 18.65
CA LEU A 862 -83.03 -28.52 19.36
C LEU A 862 -84.39 -28.87 18.75
N ARG A 863 -85.15 -27.87 18.29
CA ARG A 863 -86.46 -28.06 17.65
C ARG A 863 -86.36 -28.85 16.33
N ILE A 864 -85.29 -28.62 15.55
CA ILE A 864 -85.01 -29.39 14.32
C ILE A 864 -84.78 -30.87 14.63
N LEU A 865 -84.15 -31.18 15.77
CA LEU A 865 -83.95 -32.57 16.22
C LEU A 865 -85.24 -33.19 16.78
N LEU A 866 -86.08 -32.39 17.44
CA LEU A 866 -87.34 -32.83 18.07
C LEU A 866 -88.52 -32.97 17.07
N GLU A 867 -88.41 -32.42 15.85
CA GLU A 867 -89.41 -32.57 14.77
C GLU A 867 -89.27 -33.90 13.98
N ALA A 868 -88.22 -34.70 14.25
CA ALA A 868 -88.02 -35.99 13.60
C ALA A 868 -89.05 -37.03 14.06
N LYS A 869 -89.76 -37.65 13.11
CA LYS A 869 -90.84 -38.62 13.38
C LYS A 869 -90.35 -40.07 13.56
N ASP A 870 -89.12 -40.37 13.15
CA ASP A 870 -88.49 -41.70 13.21
C ASP A 870 -86.94 -41.61 13.28
N VAL A 871 -86.28 -42.76 13.48
CA VAL A 871 -84.81 -42.87 13.62
C VAL A 871 -84.07 -42.43 12.35
N PRO A 872 -84.47 -42.82 11.12
CA PRO A 872 -83.85 -42.31 9.89
C PRO A 872 -83.93 -40.78 9.75
N ALA A 873 -85.10 -40.18 10.03
CA ALA A 873 -85.28 -38.72 9.97
C ALA A 873 -84.44 -37.97 11.01
N PHE A 874 -84.20 -38.58 12.18
CA PHE A 874 -83.30 -38.03 13.20
C PHE A 874 -81.85 -37.99 12.72
N VAL A 875 -81.33 -39.08 12.14
CA VAL A 875 -79.97 -39.14 11.58
C VAL A 875 -79.78 -38.11 10.46
N GLU A 876 -80.77 -37.96 9.60
CA GLU A 876 -80.74 -36.97 8.53
C GLU A 876 -80.71 -35.52 9.09
N SER A 877 -81.48 -35.26 10.16
CA SER A 877 -81.51 -33.97 10.84
C SER A 877 -80.16 -33.62 11.50
N VAL A 878 -79.46 -34.61 12.08
CA VAL A 878 -78.09 -34.43 12.62
C VAL A 878 -77.10 -34.05 11.51
N SER A 879 -77.15 -34.71 10.35
CA SER A 879 -76.28 -34.39 9.21
C SER A 879 -76.52 -32.97 8.66
N ARG A 880 -77.79 -32.56 8.55
CA ARG A 880 -78.17 -31.19 8.16
C ARG A 880 -77.65 -30.15 9.17
N LEU A 881 -77.66 -30.47 10.46
CA LEU A 881 -77.14 -29.60 11.52
C LEU A 881 -75.61 -29.46 11.49
N ASP A 882 -74.86 -30.54 11.26
CA ASP A 882 -73.41 -30.47 11.08
C ASP A 882 -73.03 -29.60 9.88
N SER A 883 -73.71 -29.78 8.74
CA SER A 883 -73.51 -28.95 7.55
C SER A 883 -73.79 -27.46 7.81
N LEU A 884 -74.83 -27.17 8.59
CA LEU A 884 -75.21 -25.81 9.00
C LEU A 884 -74.19 -25.20 9.97
N ALA A 885 -73.71 -25.96 10.97
CA ALA A 885 -72.69 -25.52 11.91
C ALA A 885 -71.34 -25.24 11.21
N ARG A 886 -70.95 -26.09 10.25
CA ARG A 886 -69.76 -25.85 9.41
C ARG A 886 -69.92 -24.59 8.56
N ARG A 887 -71.13 -24.33 8.03
CA ARG A 887 -71.41 -23.09 7.29
C ARG A 887 -71.33 -21.85 8.18
N ASP A 888 -71.83 -21.93 9.40
CA ASP A 888 -71.76 -20.83 10.37
C ASP A 888 -70.31 -20.56 10.82
N ALA A 889 -69.52 -21.61 11.06
CA ALA A 889 -68.09 -21.50 11.36
C ALA A 889 -67.29 -20.88 10.19
N ARG A 890 -67.64 -21.20 8.94
CA ARG A 890 -67.04 -20.59 7.75
C ARG A 890 -67.33 -19.09 7.67
N LEU A 891 -68.57 -18.65 7.91
CA LEU A 891 -68.93 -17.22 7.90
C LEU A 891 -68.16 -16.41 8.96
N LEU A 892 -67.99 -16.96 10.17
CA LEU A 892 -67.18 -16.35 11.23
C LEU A 892 -65.70 -16.27 10.85
N THR A 893 -65.15 -17.33 10.27
CA THR A 893 -63.75 -17.40 9.84
C THR A 893 -63.47 -16.43 8.69
N GLU A 894 -64.37 -16.36 7.70
CA GLU A 894 -64.29 -15.40 6.58
C GLU A 894 -64.33 -13.95 7.09
N HIS A 895 -65.22 -13.64 8.04
CA HIS A 895 -65.31 -12.31 8.62
C HIS A 895 -64.05 -11.93 9.39
N ARG A 896 -63.56 -12.80 10.30
CA ARG A 896 -62.31 -12.60 11.03
C ARG A 896 -61.12 -12.41 10.09
N GLY A 897 -60.99 -13.27 9.08
CA GLY A 897 -59.93 -13.15 8.07
C GLY A 897 -60.01 -11.83 7.28
N SER A 898 -61.20 -11.34 6.97
CA SER A 898 -61.37 -10.03 6.31
C SER A 898 -60.99 -8.85 7.21
N GLN A 899 -61.30 -8.92 8.52
CA GLN A 899 -60.89 -7.90 9.50
C GLN A 899 -59.37 -7.86 9.67
N THR A 900 -58.72 -9.02 9.83
CA THR A 900 -57.26 -9.10 9.95
C THR A 900 -56.55 -8.55 8.71
N ARG A 901 -57.05 -8.86 7.50
CA ARG A 901 -56.48 -8.29 6.25
C ARG A 901 -56.64 -6.79 6.15
N LEU A 902 -57.79 -6.25 6.60
CA LEU A 902 -58.04 -4.81 6.62
C LEU A 902 -57.12 -4.09 7.61
N GLU A 903 -56.98 -4.61 8.83
CA GLU A 903 -56.07 -4.08 9.85
C GLU A 903 -54.60 -4.12 9.39
N ALA A 904 -54.17 -5.23 8.81
CA ALA A 904 -52.81 -5.36 8.27
C ALA A 904 -52.55 -4.36 7.13
N SER A 905 -53.53 -4.11 6.27
CA SER A 905 -53.40 -3.14 5.16
C SER A 905 -53.39 -1.70 5.67
N LEU A 906 -54.22 -1.36 6.65
CA LEU A 906 -54.21 -0.04 7.31
C LEU A 906 -52.89 0.24 8.05
N SER A 907 -52.33 -0.77 8.72
CA SER A 907 -51.04 -0.64 9.40
C SER A 907 -49.91 -0.39 8.39
N ARG A 908 -49.87 -1.16 7.30
CA ARG A 908 -48.90 -0.98 6.20
C ARG A 908 -49.05 0.39 5.53
N GLU A 909 -50.27 0.85 5.27
CA GLU A 909 -50.55 2.18 4.70
C GLU A 909 -50.05 3.30 5.61
N ARG A 910 -50.30 3.23 6.93
CA ARG A 910 -49.82 4.22 7.90
C ARG A 910 -48.29 4.26 7.98
N ALA A 911 -47.65 3.10 8.03
CA ALA A 911 -46.18 3.02 8.08
C ALA A 911 -45.55 3.59 6.79
N LEU A 912 -46.09 3.22 5.63
CA LEU A 912 -45.57 3.70 4.34
C LEU A 912 -45.82 5.20 4.17
N LYS A 913 -46.97 5.72 4.63
CA LYS A 913 -47.26 7.16 4.58
C LYS A 913 -46.32 7.99 5.45
N ALA A 914 -46.02 7.51 6.66
CA ALA A 914 -45.05 8.18 7.54
C ALA A 914 -43.64 8.20 6.92
N GLU A 915 -43.25 7.14 6.22
CA GLU A 915 -41.95 7.10 5.52
C GLU A 915 -41.95 8.02 4.28
N THR A 916 -43.05 8.08 3.55
CA THR A 916 -43.24 9.06 2.46
C THR A 916 -43.11 10.49 2.97
N ASP A 917 -43.75 10.86 4.09
CA ASP A 917 -43.65 12.20 4.67
C ASP A 917 -42.21 12.56 5.07
N ARG A 918 -41.44 11.58 5.57
CA ARG A 918 -40.00 11.75 5.84
C ARG A 918 -39.19 11.98 4.57
N LEU A 919 -39.50 11.26 3.49
CA LEU A 919 -38.86 11.46 2.18
C LEU A 919 -39.15 12.86 1.63
N TYR A 920 -40.39 13.36 1.77
CA TYR A 920 -40.74 14.73 1.39
C TYR A 920 -39.96 15.77 2.21
N ALA A 921 -39.84 15.59 3.53
CA ALA A 921 -39.05 16.47 4.39
C ALA A 921 -37.56 16.49 4.02
N LYS A 922 -36.98 15.31 3.73
CA LYS A 922 -35.59 15.18 3.23
C LYS A 922 -35.40 15.88 1.89
N SER A 923 -36.31 15.65 0.93
CA SER A 923 -36.27 16.28 -0.40
C SER A 923 -36.30 17.80 -0.30
N GLY A 924 -37.12 18.38 0.59
CA GLY A 924 -37.18 19.83 0.80
C GLY A 924 -35.95 20.39 1.54
N ALA A 925 -35.30 19.61 2.42
CA ALA A 925 -34.05 20.01 3.04
C ALA A 925 -32.90 20.06 2.02
N GLU A 926 -32.84 19.06 1.12
CA GLU A 926 -31.81 19.00 0.09
C GLU A 926 -31.96 20.12 -0.95
N GLU A 927 -33.18 20.53 -1.28
CA GLU A 927 -33.41 21.71 -2.13
C GLU A 927 -32.88 23.00 -1.52
N ARG A 928 -33.08 23.21 -0.21
CA ARG A 928 -32.51 24.37 0.49
C ARG A 928 -30.99 24.32 0.53
N ARG A 929 -30.41 23.13 0.70
CA ARG A 929 -28.97 22.92 0.67
C ARG A 929 -28.37 23.23 -0.71
N ILE A 930 -28.97 22.74 -1.79
CA ILE A 930 -28.55 23.08 -3.17
C ILE A 930 -28.60 24.60 -3.40
N ALA A 931 -29.65 25.28 -2.96
CA ALA A 931 -29.76 26.73 -3.09
C ALA A 931 -28.66 27.48 -2.33
N SER A 932 -28.34 27.05 -1.11
CA SER A 932 -27.25 27.60 -0.31
C SER A 932 -25.89 27.42 -0.99
N LEU A 933 -25.60 26.20 -1.44
CA LEU A 933 -24.34 25.86 -2.11
C LEU A 933 -24.14 26.64 -3.42
N ARG A 934 -25.23 26.87 -4.19
CA ARG A 934 -25.18 27.71 -5.41
C ARG A 934 -24.80 29.15 -5.08
N THR A 935 -25.38 29.71 -4.03
CA THR A 935 -25.08 31.07 -3.58
C THR A 935 -23.63 31.21 -3.13
N GLU A 936 -23.13 30.24 -2.37
CA GLU A 936 -21.73 30.20 -1.92
C GLU A 936 -20.75 30.09 -3.09
N ARG A 937 -21.07 29.26 -4.08
CA ARG A 937 -20.30 29.11 -5.31
C ARG A 937 -20.19 30.42 -6.08
N GLU A 938 -21.29 31.16 -6.23
CA GLU A 938 -21.29 32.45 -6.91
C GLU A 938 -20.38 33.47 -6.21
N ASN A 939 -20.41 33.50 -4.88
CA ASN A 939 -19.54 34.37 -4.07
C ASN A 939 -18.05 34.01 -4.24
N LEU A 940 -17.70 32.72 -4.25
CA LEU A 940 -16.31 32.28 -4.47
C LEU A 940 -15.83 32.56 -5.89
N LEU A 941 -16.69 32.40 -6.90
CA LEU A 941 -16.37 32.75 -8.29
C LEU A 941 -16.07 34.25 -8.44
N ALA A 942 -16.83 35.12 -7.76
CA ALA A 942 -16.56 36.56 -7.76
C ALA A 942 -15.20 36.89 -7.12
N ARG A 943 -14.84 36.20 -6.03
CA ARG A 943 -13.55 36.35 -5.35
C ARG A 943 -12.38 35.82 -6.19
N GLN A 944 -12.56 34.68 -6.86
CA GLN A 944 -11.57 34.09 -7.77
C GLN A 944 -11.24 35.03 -8.93
N ARG A 945 -12.24 35.66 -9.55
CA ARG A 945 -12.04 36.64 -10.63
C ARG A 945 -11.17 37.82 -10.17
N THR A 946 -11.50 38.39 -9.02
CA THR A 946 -10.76 39.53 -8.43
C THR A 946 -9.30 39.16 -8.10
N LEU A 947 -9.05 37.94 -7.60
CA LEU A 947 -7.72 37.47 -7.24
C LEU A 947 -6.86 37.10 -8.48
N SER A 948 -7.47 36.51 -9.52
CA SER A 948 -6.77 36.05 -10.72
C SER A 948 -6.10 37.18 -11.49
N ASP A 949 -6.74 38.35 -11.60
CA ASP A 949 -6.19 39.49 -12.36
C ASP A 949 -4.98 40.14 -11.68
N THR A 950 -4.99 40.20 -10.34
CA THR A 950 -3.90 40.79 -9.55
C THR A 950 -2.67 39.86 -9.53
N GLN A 951 -2.91 38.56 -9.35
CA GLN A 951 -1.83 37.56 -9.25
C GLN A 951 -1.23 37.17 -10.59
N ARG A 952 -1.99 37.19 -11.72
CA ARG A 952 -1.42 36.93 -13.06
C ARG A 952 -0.29 37.90 -13.39
N ARG A 953 -0.41 39.17 -13.00
CA ARG A 953 0.62 40.20 -13.20
C ARG A 953 1.85 39.96 -12.33
N GLU A 954 1.66 39.53 -11.10
CA GLU A 954 2.73 39.22 -10.15
C GLU A 954 3.50 37.95 -10.54
N VAL A 955 2.79 36.86 -10.90
CA VAL A 955 3.35 35.59 -11.38
C VAL A 955 4.15 35.77 -12.66
N ALA A 956 3.66 36.55 -13.62
CA ALA A 956 4.40 36.85 -14.86
C ALA A 956 5.71 37.60 -14.57
N THR A 957 5.68 38.54 -13.62
CA THR A 957 6.85 39.34 -13.22
C THR A 957 7.89 38.49 -12.48
N LEU A 958 7.47 37.57 -11.60
CA LEU A 958 8.37 36.70 -10.85
C LEU A 958 8.97 35.59 -11.73
N SER A 959 8.20 35.05 -12.67
CA SER A 959 8.69 34.03 -13.62
C SER A 959 9.76 34.60 -14.56
N ASP A 960 9.57 35.81 -15.10
CA ASP A 960 10.56 36.47 -15.96
C ASP A 960 11.87 36.78 -15.19
N LYS A 961 11.79 37.09 -13.89
CA LYS A 961 12.97 37.27 -13.03
C LYS A 961 13.75 35.97 -12.81
N ALA A 962 13.07 34.84 -12.59
CA ALA A 962 13.71 33.54 -12.39
C ALA A 962 14.45 33.06 -13.66
N THR A 963 13.79 33.12 -14.82
CA THR A 963 14.39 32.69 -16.10
C THR A 963 15.61 33.51 -16.50
N ARG A 964 15.61 34.83 -16.21
CA ARG A 964 16.78 35.69 -16.47
C ARG A 964 17.99 35.34 -15.59
N LEU A 965 17.75 34.94 -14.34
CA LEU A 965 18.81 34.53 -13.40
C LEU A 965 19.42 33.17 -13.77
N GLU A 966 18.62 32.23 -14.24
CA GLU A 966 19.09 30.93 -14.75
C GLU A 966 19.97 31.11 -15.99
N GLY A 967 19.55 31.93 -16.95
CA GLY A 967 20.35 32.26 -18.12
C GLY A 967 21.64 33.03 -17.81
N LEU A 968 21.76 33.64 -16.62
CA LEU A 968 23.01 34.26 -16.14
C LEU A 968 23.95 33.19 -15.56
N LEU A 969 23.40 32.22 -14.83
CA LEU A 969 24.13 31.11 -14.21
C LEU A 969 24.82 30.24 -15.27
N GLU A 970 24.15 30.00 -16.39
CA GLU A 970 24.65 29.20 -17.51
C GLU A 970 25.78 29.89 -18.29
N ARG A 971 25.75 31.22 -18.38
CA ARG A 971 26.81 32.01 -19.04
C ARG A 971 28.06 32.15 -18.17
N LEU A 972 27.90 32.16 -16.85
CA LEU A 972 29.00 32.24 -15.89
C LEU A 972 29.72 30.91 -15.69
N SER A 973 29.12 29.77 -16.05
CA SER A 973 29.75 28.45 -15.96
C SER A 973 30.69 28.14 -17.15
N GLN A 974 30.56 28.81 -18.30
CA GLN A 974 31.16 28.36 -19.58
C GLN A 974 32.32 29.20 -20.18
N ARG A 975 32.93 30.18 -19.50
CA ARG A 975 33.90 31.11 -20.15
C ARG A 975 35.39 30.77 -19.90
N PRO A 976 36.25 30.64 -20.93
CA PRO A 976 37.72 30.67 -20.83
C PRO A 976 38.30 32.10 -20.89
N GLU A 977 39.44 32.35 -20.23
CA GLU A 977 40.12 33.66 -20.13
C GLU A 977 41.03 33.99 -21.33
N GLU A 978 40.84 35.16 -21.96
CA GLU A 978 41.81 35.81 -22.87
C GLU A 978 42.10 37.24 -22.38
N PRO A 979 43.35 37.74 -22.47
CA PRO A 979 43.71 39.08 -22.01
C PRO A 979 43.22 40.18 -22.98
N VAL A 980 42.56 41.21 -22.44
CA VAL A 980 42.06 42.36 -23.19
C VAL A 980 42.60 43.67 -22.60
N GLY A 981 43.46 44.39 -23.34
CA GLY A 981 43.94 45.73 -22.96
C GLY A 981 45.37 46.04 -23.44
N PRO A 982 45.79 47.33 -23.47
CA PRO A 982 47.18 47.71 -23.77
C PRO A 982 48.15 47.21 -22.68
N ALA A 983 49.40 46.91 -23.07
CA ALA A 983 50.42 46.37 -22.18
C ALA A 983 50.64 47.29 -20.96
N GLY A 984 50.31 46.80 -19.76
CA GLY A 984 50.46 47.53 -18.49
C GLY A 984 49.17 47.73 -17.68
N GLY A 985 47.98 47.49 -18.26
CA GLY A 985 46.69 47.57 -17.55
C GLY A 985 46.29 48.98 -17.09
N ILE A 986 45.08 49.14 -16.54
CA ILE A 986 44.55 50.45 -16.09
C ILE A 986 45.06 50.88 -14.70
N ARG A 987 45.54 49.94 -13.87
CA ARG A 987 45.94 50.20 -12.47
C ARG A 987 46.99 51.31 -12.29
N PRO A 988 48.02 51.45 -13.15
CA PRO A 988 49.00 52.54 -13.03
C PRO A 988 48.41 53.95 -13.25
N TRP A 989 47.20 54.04 -13.81
CA TRP A 989 46.54 55.30 -14.14
C TRP A 989 45.56 55.79 -13.07
N LYS A 990 45.52 55.12 -11.92
CA LYS A 990 44.65 55.52 -10.80
C LYS A 990 45.01 56.93 -10.32
N GLY A 991 44.01 57.82 -10.30
CA GLY A 991 44.13 59.22 -9.86
C GLY A 991 44.53 60.19 -10.98
N VAL A 992 44.68 59.70 -12.22
CA VAL A 992 45.02 60.53 -13.39
C VAL A 992 44.09 60.31 -14.59
N LEU A 993 42.99 59.56 -14.44
CA LEU A 993 42.00 59.35 -15.51
C LEU A 993 41.11 60.58 -15.67
N ASP A 994 40.76 60.92 -16.90
CA ASP A 994 39.83 62.02 -17.16
C ASP A 994 38.39 61.63 -16.74
N TRP A 995 37.62 62.62 -16.29
CA TRP A 995 36.20 62.43 -16.00
C TRP A 995 35.42 61.93 -17.23
N PRO A 996 34.47 61.00 -17.06
CA PRO A 996 33.68 60.45 -18.17
C PRO A 996 32.76 61.49 -18.82
N ALA A 997 32.39 62.54 -18.07
CA ALA A 997 31.71 63.75 -18.52
C ALA A 997 31.92 64.88 -17.49
N ARG A 998 31.75 66.14 -17.90
CA ARG A 998 31.81 67.30 -16.98
C ARG A 998 30.42 67.61 -16.44
N GLY A 999 30.24 67.53 -15.13
CA GLY A 999 28.96 67.75 -14.45
C GLY A 999 29.14 68.01 -12.96
N THR A 1000 28.04 68.27 -12.25
CA THR A 1000 28.07 68.49 -10.79
C THR A 1000 27.88 67.16 -10.07
N LEU A 1001 28.75 66.82 -9.13
CA LEU A 1001 28.65 65.59 -8.35
C LEU A 1001 27.42 65.64 -7.43
N SER A 1002 26.40 64.83 -7.74
CA SER A 1002 25.11 64.82 -7.03
C SER A 1002 25.01 63.68 -6.00
N GLU A 1003 25.78 62.61 -6.19
CA GLU A 1003 25.86 61.49 -5.24
C GLU A 1003 27.30 60.95 -5.22
N THR A 1004 27.83 60.69 -4.02
CA THR A 1004 29.20 60.19 -3.84
C THR A 1004 29.22 58.70 -3.53
N PHE A 1005 30.39 58.07 -3.60
CA PHE A 1005 30.56 56.67 -3.25
C PHE A 1005 30.45 56.44 -1.72
N GLY A 1006 29.81 55.34 -1.28
CA GLY A 1006 29.74 54.96 0.13
C GLY A 1006 28.35 55.09 0.77
N ARG A 1007 28.28 55.11 2.10
CA ARG A 1007 27.02 55.12 2.86
C ARG A 1007 26.48 56.54 3.02
N HIS A 1008 25.22 56.72 2.62
CA HIS A 1008 24.45 57.95 2.72
C HIS A 1008 23.17 57.71 3.52
N ARG A 1009 22.68 58.75 4.20
CA ARG A 1009 21.40 58.68 4.92
C ARG A 1009 20.29 59.19 4.00
N HIS A 1010 19.27 58.38 3.77
CA HIS A 1010 18.18 58.71 2.86
C HIS A 1010 17.31 59.84 3.45
N PRO A 1011 17.18 61.01 2.80
CA PRO A 1011 16.62 62.21 3.41
C PRO A 1011 15.12 62.11 3.78
N LYS A 1012 14.39 61.14 3.20
CA LYS A 1012 12.95 60.89 3.50
C LYS A 1012 12.64 59.70 4.41
N PHE A 1013 13.55 58.74 4.59
CA PHE A 1013 13.19 57.42 5.15
C PHE A 1013 14.01 56.98 6.37
N ASP A 1014 14.84 57.88 6.91
CA ASP A 1014 15.75 57.60 8.03
C ASP A 1014 16.50 56.26 7.94
N ALA A 1015 16.84 55.87 6.72
CA ALA A 1015 17.48 54.61 6.39
C ALA A 1015 18.83 54.89 5.71
N TRP A 1016 19.82 54.05 5.97
CA TRP A 1016 21.13 54.15 5.35
C TRP A 1016 21.11 53.44 3.99
N THR A 1017 21.44 54.17 2.92
CA THR A 1017 21.62 53.65 1.56
C THR A 1017 23.10 53.65 1.21
N GLN A 1018 23.59 52.62 0.53
CA GLN A 1018 24.99 52.52 0.13
C GLN A 1018 25.10 52.66 -1.38
N SER A 1019 25.82 53.68 -1.85
CA SER A 1019 26.10 53.92 -3.26
C SER A 1019 27.41 53.25 -3.66
N ASN A 1020 27.39 52.51 -4.76
CA ASN A 1020 28.55 51.76 -5.28
C ASN A 1020 29.34 52.53 -6.35
N GLY A 1021 28.92 53.75 -6.67
CA GLY A 1021 29.55 54.61 -7.65
C GLY A 1021 29.33 56.08 -7.33
N ILE A 1022 29.43 56.93 -8.34
CA ILE A 1022 29.11 58.35 -8.26
C ILE A 1022 28.01 58.69 -9.27
N SER A 1023 27.22 59.71 -8.94
CA SER A 1023 26.24 60.29 -9.85
C SER A 1023 26.64 61.73 -10.20
N LEU A 1024 26.62 62.05 -11.48
CA LEU A 1024 26.85 63.40 -12.00
C LEU A 1024 25.52 63.95 -12.53
N ALA A 1025 25.12 65.13 -12.07
CA ALA A 1025 24.04 65.91 -12.65
C ALA A 1025 24.59 66.77 -13.80
N LEU A 1026 24.08 66.56 -15.01
CA LEU A 1026 24.48 67.27 -16.23
C LEU A 1026 23.39 67.12 -17.31
N PRO A 1027 23.31 68.06 -18.27
CA PRO A 1027 22.25 68.06 -19.28
C PRO A 1027 22.16 66.76 -20.08
N ALA A 1028 20.93 66.36 -20.41
CA ALA A 1028 20.67 65.25 -21.33
C ALA A 1028 21.37 65.48 -22.68
N ALA A 1029 21.64 64.39 -23.41
CA ALA A 1029 22.39 64.38 -24.66
C ALA A 1029 23.88 64.78 -24.58
N THR A 1030 24.43 65.05 -23.39
CA THR A 1030 25.88 65.28 -23.25
C THR A 1030 26.67 64.00 -23.60
N PRO A 1031 27.75 64.07 -24.41
CA PRO A 1031 28.57 62.89 -24.72
C PRO A 1031 29.30 62.32 -23.49
N VAL A 1032 29.16 61.02 -23.27
CA VAL A 1032 29.88 60.25 -22.24
C VAL A 1032 31.06 59.52 -22.87
N ARG A 1033 32.24 59.67 -22.28
CA ARG A 1033 33.49 59.13 -22.81
C ARG A 1033 34.03 58.00 -21.94
N ALA A 1034 34.65 57.00 -22.57
CA ALA A 1034 35.37 55.96 -21.87
C ALA A 1034 36.61 56.54 -21.17
N VAL A 1035 36.77 56.28 -19.87
CA VAL A 1035 37.90 56.83 -19.10
C VAL A 1035 39.23 56.16 -19.42
N PHE A 1036 39.20 54.94 -19.99
CA PHE A 1036 40.39 54.20 -20.41
C PHE A 1036 40.06 53.24 -21.56
N ALA A 1037 41.09 52.71 -22.24
CA ALA A 1037 40.90 51.78 -23.34
C ALA A 1037 40.51 50.39 -22.81
N GLY A 1038 39.61 49.68 -23.49
CA GLY A 1038 39.15 48.37 -23.05
C GLY A 1038 38.16 47.74 -24.02
N LYS A 1039 37.51 46.64 -23.63
CA LYS A 1039 36.46 46.00 -24.43
C LYS A 1039 35.10 46.20 -23.77
N ALA A 1040 34.13 46.69 -24.52
CA ALA A 1040 32.75 46.78 -24.06
C ALA A 1040 32.22 45.36 -23.87
N VAL A 1041 32.17 44.87 -22.63
CA VAL A 1041 31.64 43.53 -22.31
C VAL A 1041 30.13 43.53 -22.13
N TYR A 1042 29.54 44.70 -21.97
CA TYR A 1042 28.10 44.92 -21.88
C TYR A 1042 27.74 46.28 -22.47
N ALA A 1043 26.64 46.36 -23.22
CA ALA A 1043 26.19 47.58 -23.91
C ALA A 1043 24.69 47.46 -24.26
N GLN A 1044 23.83 47.37 -23.25
CA GLN A 1044 22.39 47.17 -23.39
C GLN A 1044 21.61 47.82 -22.22
N TRP A 1045 20.28 47.80 -22.28
CA TRP A 1045 19.40 48.28 -21.20
C TRP A 1045 19.31 47.28 -20.04
N LEU A 1046 19.41 47.79 -18.80
CA LEU A 1046 19.28 47.01 -17.56
C LEU A 1046 18.31 47.70 -16.59
N ALA A 1047 17.41 46.91 -16.00
CA ALA A 1047 16.19 47.38 -15.30
C ALA A 1047 16.37 48.23 -14.02
N GLU A 1048 17.60 48.56 -13.63
CA GLU A 1048 17.93 49.45 -12.50
C GLU A 1048 18.95 50.55 -12.88
N TYR A 1049 19.64 50.40 -14.02
CA TYR A 1049 20.72 51.28 -14.49
C TYR A 1049 20.35 52.01 -15.80
N GLY A 1050 19.20 51.70 -16.41
CA GLY A 1050 18.86 52.22 -17.73
C GLY A 1050 19.79 51.64 -18.81
N ASN A 1051 20.06 52.39 -19.87
CA ASN A 1051 21.09 51.98 -20.84
C ASN A 1051 22.46 52.04 -20.17
N LEU A 1052 23.16 50.90 -20.18
CA LEU A 1052 24.40 50.67 -19.47
C LEU A 1052 25.48 50.17 -20.42
N VAL A 1053 26.67 50.76 -20.32
CA VAL A 1053 27.90 50.25 -20.93
C VAL A 1053 28.88 49.82 -19.83
N ILE A 1054 29.44 48.63 -19.96
CA ILE A 1054 30.52 48.13 -19.09
C ILE A 1054 31.75 47.87 -19.95
N VAL A 1055 32.87 48.51 -19.60
CA VAL A 1055 34.14 48.35 -20.30
C VAL A 1055 35.10 47.58 -19.39
N ASP A 1056 35.62 46.46 -19.91
CA ASP A 1056 36.69 45.67 -19.31
C ASP A 1056 38.04 46.21 -19.77
N HIS A 1057 38.87 46.62 -18.83
CA HIS A 1057 40.20 47.20 -19.08
C HIS A 1057 41.35 46.21 -18.88
N GLY A 1058 41.04 44.93 -18.60
CA GLY A 1058 42.02 43.94 -18.18
C GLY A 1058 42.37 44.03 -16.70
N ASP A 1059 43.15 43.07 -16.20
CA ASP A 1059 43.64 43.03 -14.80
C ASP A 1059 42.52 43.03 -13.72
N GLY A 1060 41.31 42.63 -14.12
CA GLY A 1060 40.13 42.57 -13.26
C GLY A 1060 39.50 43.93 -12.93
N VAL A 1061 39.77 44.97 -13.73
CA VAL A 1061 39.22 46.32 -13.53
C VAL A 1061 38.18 46.67 -14.59
N PHE A 1062 37.00 47.11 -14.15
CA PHE A 1062 35.86 47.45 -15.00
C PHE A 1062 35.36 48.85 -14.71
N THR A 1063 34.87 49.53 -15.75
CA THR A 1063 34.14 50.80 -15.60
C THR A 1063 32.72 50.67 -16.14
N LEU A 1064 31.76 51.22 -15.40
CA LEU A 1064 30.34 51.16 -15.69
C LEU A 1064 29.82 52.58 -15.95
N TYR A 1065 29.05 52.74 -17.02
CA TYR A 1065 28.46 54.01 -17.46
C TYR A 1065 26.97 53.82 -17.69
N ALA A 1066 26.15 54.39 -16.83
CA ALA A 1066 24.72 54.11 -16.78
C ALA A 1066 23.87 55.39 -16.94
N TRP A 1067 22.55 55.22 -17.04
CA TRP A 1067 21.58 56.27 -17.34
C TRP A 1067 21.79 56.93 -18.70
N LEU A 1068 22.33 56.20 -19.67
CA LEU A 1068 22.50 56.71 -21.02
C LEU A 1068 21.15 56.80 -21.74
N GLN A 1069 20.92 57.83 -22.56
CA GLN A 1069 19.76 57.87 -23.46
C GLN A 1069 20.02 57.05 -24.74
N ALA A 1070 21.28 56.99 -25.16
CA ALA A 1070 21.71 56.28 -26.37
C ALA A 1070 23.09 55.67 -26.13
N ILE A 1071 23.28 54.44 -26.59
CA ILE A 1071 24.56 53.72 -26.55
C ILE A 1071 25.18 53.79 -27.95
N THR A 1072 26.45 54.19 -28.04
CA THR A 1072 27.16 54.35 -29.33
C THR A 1072 28.15 53.22 -29.62
N VAL A 1073 28.26 52.22 -28.72
CA VAL A 1073 29.15 51.06 -28.85
C VAL A 1073 28.39 49.74 -28.73
N ARG A 1074 28.90 48.68 -29.36
CA ARG A 1074 28.30 47.32 -29.30
C ARG A 1074 29.06 46.44 -28.31
N SER A 1075 28.35 45.53 -27.64
CA SER A 1075 29.00 44.51 -26.80
C SER A 1075 29.96 43.66 -27.64
N GLY A 1076 31.13 43.39 -27.10
CA GLY A 1076 32.27 42.74 -27.77
C GLY A 1076 33.23 43.70 -28.47
N ALA A 1077 32.88 44.98 -28.69
CA ALA A 1077 33.73 45.93 -29.39
C ALA A 1077 34.88 46.44 -28.50
N TYR A 1078 36.04 46.70 -29.11
CA TYR A 1078 37.13 47.43 -28.47
C TYR A 1078 36.80 48.94 -28.45
N VAL A 1079 37.04 49.58 -27.32
CA VAL A 1079 36.70 50.97 -27.01
C VAL A 1079 37.99 51.70 -26.63
N PRO A 1080 38.48 52.64 -27.45
CA PRO A 1080 39.64 53.47 -27.10
C PRO A 1080 39.32 54.42 -25.94
N ALA A 1081 40.34 54.80 -25.16
CA ALA A 1081 40.22 55.85 -24.14
C ALA A 1081 39.74 57.17 -24.78
N GLY A 1082 38.83 57.89 -24.13
CA GLY A 1082 38.26 59.16 -24.59
C GLY A 1082 37.20 59.05 -25.69
N SER A 1083 36.96 57.86 -26.24
CA SER A 1083 35.91 57.64 -27.24
C SER A 1083 34.52 57.76 -26.64
N THR A 1084 33.56 58.27 -27.41
CA THR A 1084 32.17 58.42 -26.97
C THR A 1084 31.48 57.07 -26.97
N ILE A 1085 30.97 56.66 -25.81
CA ILE A 1085 30.31 55.36 -25.57
C ILE A 1085 28.79 55.48 -25.40
N GLY A 1086 28.30 56.70 -25.17
CA GLY A 1086 26.89 56.99 -25.15
C GLY A 1086 26.61 58.47 -24.90
N LEU A 1087 25.33 58.80 -24.78
CA LEU A 1087 24.85 60.13 -24.44
C LEU A 1087 24.11 60.10 -23.11
N VAL A 1088 24.28 61.13 -22.28
CA VAL A 1088 23.57 61.28 -20.99
C VAL A 1088 22.06 61.25 -21.21
N GLY A 1089 21.36 60.49 -20.39
CA GLY A 1089 19.91 60.43 -20.34
C GLY A 1089 19.40 60.61 -18.92
N THR A 1090 18.22 60.06 -18.66
CA THR A 1090 17.60 60.07 -17.34
C THR A 1090 17.47 58.63 -16.85
N GLY A 1091 17.98 58.36 -15.64
CA GLY A 1091 17.93 57.04 -15.04
C GLY A 1091 16.50 56.61 -14.68
N PRO A 1092 16.18 55.30 -14.67
CA PRO A 1092 14.88 54.82 -14.20
C PRO A 1092 14.58 55.32 -12.78
N GLY A 1093 13.48 56.07 -12.61
CA GLY A 1093 13.06 56.63 -11.31
C GLY A 1093 13.83 57.87 -10.85
N LYS A 1094 14.57 58.54 -11.75
CA LYS A 1094 15.17 59.86 -11.51
C LYS A 1094 14.38 60.94 -12.26
N ASP A 1095 14.23 62.10 -11.63
CA ASP A 1095 13.48 63.23 -12.19
C ASP A 1095 14.36 64.16 -13.04
N GLU A 1096 15.69 64.07 -12.90
CA GLU A 1096 16.67 64.89 -13.61
C GLU A 1096 17.69 64.06 -14.39
N PRO A 1097 18.17 64.54 -15.55
CA PRO A 1097 19.18 63.84 -16.35
C PRO A 1097 20.55 63.83 -15.65
N GLY A 1098 21.26 62.73 -15.83
CA GLY A 1098 22.53 62.50 -15.14
C GLY A 1098 23.28 61.28 -15.64
N LEU A 1099 24.54 61.14 -15.23
CA LEU A 1099 25.38 59.98 -15.48
C LEU A 1099 25.70 59.28 -14.16
N TYR A 1100 25.41 57.99 -14.08
CA TYR A 1100 25.95 57.14 -13.02
C TYR A 1100 27.23 56.46 -13.51
N PHE A 1101 28.32 56.61 -12.75
CA PHE A 1101 29.64 56.09 -13.07
C PHE A 1101 30.23 55.28 -11.91
N GLU A 1102 30.75 54.10 -12.20
CA GLU A 1102 31.30 53.18 -11.20
C GLU A 1102 32.60 52.51 -11.70
N VAL A 1103 33.56 52.32 -10.78
CA VAL A 1103 34.82 51.61 -11.04
C VAL A 1103 34.89 50.39 -10.13
N ARG A 1104 35.08 49.21 -10.72
CA ARG A 1104 35.26 47.95 -9.99
C ARG A 1104 36.67 47.42 -10.17
N ASP A 1105 37.35 47.11 -9.08
CA ASP A 1105 38.65 46.41 -9.05
C ASP A 1105 38.46 45.04 -8.39
N ARG A 1106 38.76 43.95 -9.12
CA ARG A 1106 38.59 42.55 -8.67
C ARG A 1106 37.20 42.33 -8.04
N GLN A 1107 36.17 42.75 -8.78
CA GLN A 1107 34.74 42.66 -8.44
C GLN A 1107 34.24 43.56 -7.29
N LYS A 1108 35.12 44.26 -6.57
CA LYS A 1108 34.72 45.21 -5.52
C LYS A 1108 34.53 46.61 -6.11
N ALA A 1109 33.39 47.23 -5.84
CA ALA A 1109 33.18 48.64 -6.14
C ALA A 1109 34.18 49.49 -5.33
N THR A 1110 34.91 50.35 -6.03
CA THR A 1110 35.89 51.27 -5.44
C THR A 1110 35.42 52.69 -5.70
N ASP A 1111 35.81 53.63 -4.83
CA ASP A 1111 35.48 55.03 -5.00
C ASP A 1111 35.98 55.54 -6.37
N PRO A 1112 35.08 55.87 -7.31
CA PRO A 1112 35.46 56.35 -8.64
C PRO A 1112 36.28 57.63 -8.60
N VAL A 1113 36.05 58.52 -7.61
CA VAL A 1113 36.78 59.79 -7.50
C VAL A 1113 38.27 59.54 -7.28
N ALA A 1114 38.64 58.45 -6.60
CA ALA A 1114 40.05 58.08 -6.39
C ALA A 1114 40.77 57.64 -7.68
N TRP A 1115 40.05 57.48 -8.79
CA TRP A 1115 40.61 57.14 -10.10
C TRP A 1115 40.70 58.34 -11.04
N LEU A 1116 39.91 59.39 -10.80
CA LEU A 1116 39.72 60.53 -11.69
C LEU A 1116 40.58 61.73 -11.28
N ARG A 1117 40.90 62.62 -12.23
CA ARG A 1117 41.62 63.89 -11.99
C ARG A 1117 40.81 65.13 -12.34
#